data_AF-A0A0G0XLP6-F1
#
_entry.id   AF-A0A0G0XLP6-F1
#
_cell.length_a   1.000
_cell.length_b   1.000
_cell.length_c   1.000
_cell.angle_alpha   90.00
_cell.angle_beta   90.00
_cell.angle_gamma   90.00
#
_symmetry.space_group_name_H-M   'P 1'
#
loop_
_entity.id
_entity.type
_entity.pdbx_description
1 polymer ?
#
loop_
_entity_poly.entity_id
_entity_poly.type
_entity_poly.pdbx_seq_one_letter_code
_entity_poly.pdbx_strand_id
1 'polypeptide(L)'
;MHQHLFFSRIQKIGLSLIFSFFIASGAYAAGWASLLSPVSSSLYAIDFSGTTGYAVGADGSLVYTSDRGKTWKEGSLSTSKDFFDVAAVSSTVAYASGESGVIAKTEDGGKTWKFLDSSTSVSLYEIVMTSTSTGYTVGASGVILKTTDSGKTWKEQTSGISVALYGLSFVSNSSSTLWAVGENGVILKTTDSGSTWKQETSATSVDLTAIDMVSSSAGWIGGENGMVLKTTDGGSHWSLVSVSQIDGYDVKDVAFLSSTGDGFISAEGDRVYKTTDGGANWSHISFPGSSDVLSITYEDEEKIWASGSDGALFGYDVGNPGKPTNFTIRSGSPTHDSTPTFDWSAATDGESSVDHYEFRMDAGSYTDIGSFTSYTVSHVLTSGDHTAYLRAVDDAGNTGSVVSLSFMITETDVPEVGKISPTSAVEDVTVTLSATVSDDHGVDECLLYVNGVKKKTMSVKGEQASVSYTFTDTDSYSVAAQCSDDEGNSTTGSSVTITVSKAITDVESGDLVKTACSDTVYVNDPCTAVYFYGPDGKRHAFPNERVFKTWYKNYDNMVIVTAKVMASIPLGKNVTYRPGVRLIKFDSSNAVYAITRGGVLRPIANGAIAAGIYGSDWVSDIESVSDVFFGNYEMGELIDSTLDYNPTTEKNAVTSISKDL
;
A
#
# COMPACT_ATOMS: atom_id res chain seq x y z
N MET A 1 60.52 16.84 30.20
CA MET A 1 60.34 15.46 29.67
C MET A 1 58.98 14.99 30.15
N HIS A 2 57.91 15.06 29.33
CA HIS A 2 57.50 14.05 28.32
C HIS A 2 57.20 12.69 29.00
N GLN A 3 56.04 12.04 28.92
CA GLN A 3 54.92 11.99 27.94
C GLN A 3 53.61 11.64 28.71
N HIS A 4 52.41 12.17 28.42
CA HIS A 4 51.45 11.88 27.32
C HIS A 4 51.20 10.39 27.00
N LEU A 5 49.94 9.93 27.14
CA LEU A 5 49.10 9.28 26.11
C LEU A 5 47.72 8.91 26.71
N PHE A 6 46.66 9.65 26.34
CA PHE A 6 45.49 9.21 25.56
C PHE A 6 44.41 8.38 26.30
N PHE A 7 43.32 9.04 26.71
CA PHE A 7 42.00 8.43 26.77
C PHE A 7 41.14 9.00 25.63
N SER A 8 40.77 8.10 24.71
CA SER A 8 39.93 8.36 23.55
C SER A 8 38.44 8.25 23.90
N ARG A 9 37.67 9.13 23.25
CA ARG A 9 36.21 9.24 23.17
C ARG A 9 35.46 7.90 23.26
N ILE A 10 34.48 7.83 24.16
CA ILE A 10 33.34 6.88 24.04
C ILE A 10 32.30 7.53 23.14
N GLN A 11 32.09 6.90 21.98
CA GLN A 11 31.07 7.24 21.00
C GLN A 11 29.70 6.83 21.56
N LYS A 12 28.77 7.78 21.65
CA LYS A 12 27.34 7.51 21.88
C LYS A 12 26.83 6.66 20.72
N ILE A 13 26.48 5.40 20.97
CA ILE A 13 25.59 4.63 20.11
C ILE A 13 24.20 4.80 20.72
N GLY A 14 23.36 5.59 20.03
CA GLY A 14 21.95 5.71 20.35
C GLY A 14 21.25 4.41 19.98
N LEU A 15 20.76 3.69 20.99
CA LEU A 15 19.81 2.62 20.81
C LEU A 15 18.42 3.23 20.97
N SER A 16 17.80 3.60 19.85
CA SER A 16 16.38 3.95 19.80
C SER A 16 15.57 2.67 20.03
N LEU A 17 15.13 2.47 21.26
CA LEU A 17 14.12 1.46 21.59
C LEU A 17 12.76 2.05 21.16
N ILE A 18 12.33 1.65 19.96
CA ILE A 18 10.97 1.86 19.48
C ILE A 18 10.08 0.97 20.34
N PHE A 19 9.36 1.57 21.29
CA PHE A 19 8.21 0.92 21.91
C PHE A 19 7.08 0.94 20.88
N SER A 20 6.85 -0.17 20.20
CA SER A 20 5.62 -0.38 19.43
C SER A 20 4.50 -0.65 20.42
N PHE A 21 3.77 0.40 20.81
CA PHE A 21 2.45 0.23 21.40
C PHE A 21 1.50 -0.23 20.29
N PHE A 22 1.03 -1.46 20.37
CA PHE A 22 -0.21 -1.84 19.70
C PHE A 22 -1.35 -1.13 20.45
N ILE A 23 -1.78 0.02 19.95
CA ILE A 23 -3.03 0.63 20.38
C ILE A 23 -4.13 -0.16 19.67
N ALA A 24 -4.94 -0.88 20.44
CA ALA A 24 -6.19 -1.41 19.93
C ALA A 24 -7.04 -0.22 19.50
N SER A 25 -7.49 -0.22 18.24
CA SER A 25 -8.38 0.79 17.66
C SER A 25 -9.74 0.74 18.35
N GLY A 26 -9.82 1.33 19.54
CA GLY A 26 -11.06 1.82 20.12
C GLY A 26 -11.32 3.18 19.49
N ALA A 27 -12.48 3.36 18.89
CA ALA A 27 -12.94 4.67 18.44
C ALA A 27 -12.87 5.64 19.63
N TYR A 28 -11.98 6.63 19.57
CA TYR A 28 -11.97 7.71 20.54
C TYR A 28 -13.33 8.41 20.51
N ALA A 29 -13.82 8.82 21.69
CA ALA A 29 -15.08 9.55 21.79
C ALA A 29 -14.93 10.87 21.02
N ALA A 30 -15.80 11.09 20.02
CA ALA A 30 -15.79 12.27 19.18
C ALA A 30 -15.75 13.55 20.03
N GLY A 31 -14.68 14.33 19.87
CA GLY A 31 -14.60 15.71 20.32
C GLY A 31 -13.64 16.03 21.46
N TRP A 32 -12.91 15.10 22.11
CA TRP A 32 -11.91 15.47 23.14
C TRP A 32 -10.47 15.23 22.67
N ALA A 33 -9.61 16.24 22.79
CA ALA A 33 -8.18 16.15 22.47
C ALA A 33 -7.29 16.34 23.72
N SER A 34 -6.18 15.59 23.79
CA SER A 34 -5.13 15.80 24.80
C SER A 34 -4.29 17.02 24.44
N LEU A 35 -4.05 17.88 25.43
CA LEU A 35 -3.22 19.07 25.30
C LEU A 35 -1.88 18.84 25.99
N LEU A 36 -0.81 19.46 25.46
CA LEU A 36 0.50 19.36 26.08
C LEU A 36 0.59 20.31 27.27
N SER A 37 0.76 19.73 28.47
CA SER A 37 1.08 20.47 29.68
C SER A 37 2.60 20.62 29.85
N PRO A 38 3.09 21.76 30.36
CA PRO A 38 4.50 21.92 30.72
C PRO A 38 4.85 21.23 32.05
N VAL A 39 3.85 20.82 32.85
CA VAL A 39 4.04 20.12 34.14
C VAL A 39 3.58 18.67 34.06
N SER A 40 4.05 17.85 34.99
CA SER A 40 3.69 16.42 35.11
C SER A 40 3.00 16.09 36.44
N SER A 41 2.82 17.08 37.31
CA SER A 41 2.05 17.03 38.55
C SER A 41 0.55 17.14 38.24
N SER A 42 -0.29 16.51 39.08
CA SER A 42 -1.75 16.59 38.95
C SER A 42 -2.23 18.03 38.95
N LEU A 43 -3.16 18.35 38.03
CA LEU A 43 -3.84 19.63 37.93
C LEU A 43 -5.27 19.46 38.47
N TYR A 44 -5.51 19.99 39.67
CA TYR A 44 -6.74 19.80 40.43
C TYR A 44 -7.91 20.63 39.89
N ALA A 45 -7.64 21.81 39.34
CA ALA A 45 -8.68 22.69 38.81
C ALA A 45 -8.25 23.41 37.54
N ILE A 46 -9.23 23.73 36.69
CA ILE A 46 -9.07 24.50 35.47
C ILE A 46 -10.23 25.47 35.29
N ASP A 47 -9.93 26.71 34.91
CA ASP A 47 -10.95 27.71 34.62
C ASP A 47 -10.51 28.66 33.49
N PHE A 48 -11.49 29.19 32.75
CA PHE A 48 -11.28 30.00 31.57
C PHE A 48 -12.03 31.33 31.63
N SER A 49 -11.39 32.37 31.09
CA SER A 49 -12.02 33.66 30.80
C SER A 49 -11.74 34.04 29.35
N GLY A 50 -12.63 33.61 28.44
CA GLY A 50 -12.44 33.74 27.00
C GLY A 50 -11.19 32.99 26.57
N THR A 51 -10.27 33.63 25.84
CA THR A 51 -9.11 32.93 25.28
C THR A 51 -8.00 32.57 26.26
N THR A 52 -8.11 33.01 27.52
CA THR A 52 -7.12 32.76 28.56
C THR A 52 -7.65 31.71 29.52
N GLY A 53 -6.87 30.66 29.75
CA GLY A 53 -7.17 29.59 30.69
C GLY A 53 -6.08 29.47 31.74
N TYR A 54 -6.47 28.98 32.91
CA TYR A 54 -5.60 28.75 34.06
C TYR A 54 -5.87 27.36 34.61
N ALA A 55 -4.82 26.59 34.88
CA ALA A 55 -4.94 25.34 35.60
C ALA A 55 -3.92 25.29 36.74
N VAL A 56 -4.32 24.73 37.87
CA VAL A 56 -3.55 24.74 39.11
C VAL A 56 -3.58 23.36 39.77
N GLY A 57 -2.58 23.04 40.59
CA GLY A 57 -2.56 21.73 41.22
C GLY A 57 -1.41 21.48 42.18
N ALA A 58 -0.97 20.22 42.20
CA ALA A 58 0.02 19.69 43.14
C ALA A 58 1.38 20.38 43.01
N ASP A 59 2.17 20.38 44.08
CA ASP A 59 3.56 20.86 44.10
C ASP A 59 3.74 22.32 43.64
N GLY A 60 2.71 23.16 43.83
CA GLY A 60 2.72 24.57 43.42
C GLY A 60 2.51 24.79 41.92
N SER A 61 1.97 23.78 41.21
CA SER A 61 1.72 23.87 39.77
C SER A 61 0.73 24.97 39.44
N LEU A 62 1.14 25.86 38.55
CA LEU A 62 0.35 26.93 37.99
C LEU A 62 0.69 26.99 36.50
N VAL A 63 -0.28 26.70 35.64
CA VAL A 63 -0.11 26.79 34.20
C VAL A 63 -1.18 27.69 33.60
N TYR A 64 -0.84 28.34 32.49
CA TYR A 64 -1.76 29.22 31.78
C TYR A 64 -1.63 29.06 30.27
N THR A 65 -2.71 29.38 29.58
CA THR A 65 -2.78 29.56 28.13
C THR A 65 -3.31 30.95 27.81
N SER A 66 -2.88 31.54 26.71
CA SER A 66 -3.43 32.79 26.16
C SER A 66 -3.95 32.62 24.73
N ASP A 67 -4.01 31.38 24.25
CA ASP A 67 -4.31 31.01 22.88
C ASP A 67 -5.36 29.89 22.80
N ARG A 68 -6.30 29.88 23.78
CA ARG A 68 -7.37 28.88 23.90
C ARG A 68 -6.83 27.45 23.94
N GLY A 69 -5.97 27.16 24.91
CA GLY A 69 -5.50 25.80 25.19
C GLY A 69 -4.49 25.23 24.20
N LYS A 70 -4.18 25.92 23.09
CA LYS A 70 -3.20 25.45 22.09
C LYS A 70 -1.80 25.31 22.66
N THR A 71 -1.39 26.29 23.48
CA THR A 71 -0.12 26.21 24.22
C THR A 71 -0.30 26.58 25.67
N TRP A 72 0.32 25.77 26.54
CA TRP A 72 0.35 25.98 27.99
C TRP A 72 1.76 26.32 28.47
N LYS A 73 1.85 27.22 29.44
CA LYS A 73 3.11 27.69 30.02
C LYS A 73 3.02 27.72 31.54
N GLU A 74 4.13 27.43 32.20
CA GLU A 74 4.22 27.59 33.66
C GLU A 74 4.19 29.06 34.07
N GLY A 75 3.39 29.36 35.08
CA GLY A 75 3.36 30.62 35.79
C GLY A 75 4.44 30.66 36.88
N SER A 76 4.96 31.86 37.16
CA SER A 76 6.02 32.04 38.15
C SER A 76 5.46 32.29 39.55
N LEU A 77 5.62 31.31 40.45
CA LEU A 77 5.47 31.43 41.91
C LEU A 77 6.32 30.36 42.61
N SER A 78 7.24 30.76 43.49
CA SER A 78 8.06 29.77 44.22
C SER A 78 7.31 29.24 45.43
N THR A 79 6.77 28.03 45.32
CA THR A 79 6.10 27.31 46.40
C THR A 79 6.05 25.82 46.12
N SER A 80 5.84 25.02 47.16
CA SER A 80 5.53 23.59 47.06
C SER A 80 4.15 23.27 47.64
N LYS A 81 3.33 24.31 47.86
CA LYS A 81 1.97 24.18 48.39
C LYS A 81 1.03 23.84 47.24
N ASP A 82 0.14 22.90 47.48
CA ASP A 82 -0.89 22.51 46.53
C ASP A 82 -1.92 23.64 46.36
N PHE A 83 -2.35 23.88 45.12
CA PHE A 83 -3.50 24.73 44.80
C PHE A 83 -4.67 23.85 44.40
N PHE A 84 -5.75 23.88 45.17
CA PHE A 84 -6.91 23.02 44.97
C PHE A 84 -7.90 23.57 43.95
N ASP A 85 -8.00 24.91 43.83
CA ASP A 85 -8.95 25.53 42.93
C ASP A 85 -8.45 26.87 42.33
N VAL A 86 -8.99 27.25 41.16
CA VAL A 86 -8.70 28.49 40.43
C VAL A 86 -9.96 29.14 39.86
N ALA A 87 -10.10 30.45 40.10
CA ALA A 87 -11.15 31.28 39.51
C ALA A 87 -10.58 32.29 38.51
N ALA A 88 -10.95 32.15 37.25
CA ALA A 88 -10.65 33.08 36.16
C ALA A 88 -11.61 34.28 36.21
N VAL A 89 -11.07 35.50 36.34
CA VAL A 89 -11.86 36.73 36.44
C VAL A 89 -11.85 37.53 35.14
N SER A 90 -10.71 37.52 34.45
CA SER A 90 -10.52 38.15 33.15
C SER A 90 -9.36 37.48 32.41
N SER A 91 -9.07 37.93 31.20
CA SER A 91 -7.88 37.50 30.44
C SER A 91 -6.54 37.82 31.12
N THR A 92 -6.54 38.63 32.19
CA THR A 92 -5.33 39.01 32.92
C THR A 92 -5.38 38.68 34.41
N VAL A 93 -6.57 38.45 34.98
CA VAL A 93 -6.75 38.27 36.44
C VAL A 93 -7.34 36.90 36.73
N ALA A 94 -6.68 36.17 37.63
CA ALA A 94 -7.19 34.94 38.23
C ALA A 94 -6.71 34.81 39.68
N TYR A 95 -7.43 34.00 40.46
CA TYR A 95 -7.14 33.71 41.86
C TYR A 95 -7.07 32.19 42.04
N ALA A 96 -6.10 31.72 42.82
CA ALA A 96 -5.99 30.30 43.18
C ALA A 96 -5.95 30.16 44.70
N SER A 97 -6.61 29.13 45.23
CA SER A 97 -6.61 28.81 46.67
C SER A 97 -6.10 27.40 46.92
N GLY A 98 -5.57 27.14 48.12
CA GLY A 98 -5.06 25.80 48.40
C GLY A 98 -4.58 25.53 49.82
N GLU A 99 -3.57 24.67 49.90
CA GLU A 99 -3.04 24.09 51.13
C GLU A 99 -2.56 25.16 52.13
N SER A 100 -2.87 24.97 53.42
CA SER A 100 -2.38 25.84 54.51
C SER A 100 -2.78 27.32 54.37
N GLY A 101 -3.95 27.60 53.78
CA GLY A 101 -4.51 28.94 53.69
C GLY A 101 -3.94 29.80 52.58
N VAL A 102 -3.19 29.21 51.63
CA VAL A 102 -2.63 29.98 50.52
C VAL A 102 -3.73 30.51 49.61
N ILE A 103 -3.61 31.79 49.26
CA ILE A 103 -4.32 32.40 48.16
C ILE A 103 -3.27 33.08 47.28
N ALA A 104 -3.28 32.81 45.98
CA ALA A 104 -2.43 33.46 45.00
C ALA A 104 -3.27 34.22 43.99
N LYS A 105 -2.73 35.31 43.45
CA LYS A 105 -3.37 36.13 42.41
C LYS A 105 -2.39 36.45 41.29
N THR A 106 -2.87 36.39 40.06
CA THR A 106 -2.20 36.97 38.88
C THR A 106 -2.94 38.22 38.40
N GLU A 107 -2.20 39.14 37.78
CA GLU A 107 -2.73 40.34 37.12
C GLU A 107 -2.15 40.52 35.71
N ASP A 108 -1.37 39.55 35.22
CA ASP A 108 -0.65 39.60 33.94
C ASP A 108 -0.91 38.37 33.06
N GLY A 109 -2.06 37.71 33.28
CA GLY A 109 -2.47 36.55 32.49
C GLY A 109 -1.75 35.26 32.88
N GLY A 110 -1.41 35.09 34.17
CA GLY A 110 -0.83 33.85 34.70
C GLY A 110 0.69 33.78 34.63
N LYS A 111 1.35 34.78 34.05
CA LYS A 111 2.82 34.82 33.91
C LYS A 111 3.50 34.93 35.27
N THR A 112 2.98 35.81 36.13
CA THR A 112 3.43 35.94 37.51
C THR A 112 2.26 35.90 38.47
N TRP A 113 2.49 35.28 39.63
CA TRP A 113 1.52 35.21 40.71
C TRP A 113 2.10 35.80 41.98
N LYS A 114 1.22 36.25 42.88
CA LYS A 114 1.58 36.80 44.19
C LYS A 114 0.68 36.22 45.25
N PHE A 115 1.27 35.85 46.38
CA PHE A 115 0.50 35.48 47.57
C PHE A 115 -0.30 36.66 48.10
N LEU A 116 -1.51 36.35 48.54
CA LEU A 116 -2.41 37.22 49.29
C LEU A 116 -2.54 36.68 50.71
N ASP A 117 -2.70 37.58 51.68
CA ASP A 117 -2.94 37.18 53.07
C ASP A 117 -4.41 36.80 53.27
N SER A 118 -4.66 35.52 53.51
CA SER A 118 -6.00 34.98 53.79
C SER A 118 -6.41 35.16 55.26
N SER A 119 -5.49 35.57 56.13
CA SER A 119 -5.64 35.61 57.60
C SER A 119 -5.91 34.26 58.27
N THR A 120 -5.75 33.14 57.56
CA THR A 120 -5.92 31.78 58.10
C THR A 120 -4.78 30.85 57.66
N SER A 121 -4.67 29.71 58.34
CA SER A 121 -3.70 28.64 58.01
C SER A 121 -4.38 27.31 57.70
N VAL A 122 -5.71 27.27 57.62
CA VAL A 122 -6.45 26.05 57.21
C VAL A 122 -6.47 25.95 55.70
N SER A 123 -6.45 24.73 55.16
CA SER A 123 -6.57 24.51 53.71
C SER A 123 -7.89 25.07 53.17
N LEU A 124 -7.79 25.73 52.01
CA LEU A 124 -8.88 26.35 51.29
C LEU A 124 -9.13 25.55 50.01
N TYR A 125 -10.30 24.93 49.89
CA TYR A 125 -10.59 23.91 48.88
C TYR A 125 -11.18 24.50 47.59
N GLU A 126 -12.00 25.54 47.69
CA GLU A 126 -12.67 26.18 46.54
C GLU A 126 -12.60 27.71 46.66
N ILE A 127 -12.50 28.42 45.53
CA ILE A 127 -12.53 29.87 45.42
C ILE A 127 -13.44 30.30 44.25
N VAL A 128 -14.39 31.20 44.52
CA VAL A 128 -15.24 31.78 43.46
C VAL A 128 -15.18 33.31 43.48
N MET A 129 -15.19 33.91 42.29
CA MET A 129 -15.17 35.36 42.11
C MET A 129 -16.47 35.83 41.46
N THR A 130 -17.39 36.36 42.29
CA THR A 130 -18.68 36.91 41.82
C THR A 130 -18.55 38.23 41.05
N SER A 131 -17.39 38.88 41.14
CA SER A 131 -17.01 40.09 40.39
C SER A 131 -15.51 40.30 40.47
N THR A 132 -14.99 41.33 39.81
CA THR A 132 -13.56 41.70 39.85
C THR A 132 -13.05 42.13 41.23
N SER A 133 -13.93 42.44 42.18
CA SER A 133 -13.56 42.85 43.55
C SER A 133 -14.10 41.95 44.65
N THR A 134 -15.13 41.15 44.38
CA THR A 134 -15.82 40.35 45.39
C THR A 134 -15.65 38.86 45.11
N GLY A 135 -15.09 38.15 46.09
CA GLY A 135 -14.83 36.73 46.02
C GLY A 135 -15.00 36.04 47.36
N TYR A 136 -15.11 34.72 47.31
CA TYR A 136 -15.34 33.86 48.46
C TYR A 136 -14.46 32.62 48.34
N THR A 137 -14.01 32.09 49.47
CA THR A 137 -13.33 30.79 49.51
C THR A 137 -13.78 30.00 50.73
N VAL A 138 -13.85 28.68 50.59
CA VAL A 138 -14.24 27.76 51.66
C VAL A 138 -13.12 26.78 51.94
N GLY A 139 -13.11 26.20 53.14
CA GLY A 139 -12.03 25.32 53.54
C GLY A 139 -12.33 24.42 54.73
N ALA A 140 -11.26 23.84 55.25
CA ALA A 140 -11.32 22.98 56.43
C ALA A 140 -11.88 23.73 57.66
N SER A 141 -12.45 22.98 58.60
CA SER A 141 -13.03 23.52 59.85
C SER A 141 -14.18 24.53 59.64
N GLY A 142 -14.92 24.44 58.53
CA GLY A 142 -16.09 25.27 58.25
C GLY A 142 -15.75 26.73 57.92
N VAL A 143 -14.50 27.02 57.57
CA VAL A 143 -14.06 28.38 57.23
C VAL A 143 -14.71 28.84 55.93
N ILE A 144 -15.25 30.06 55.96
CA ILE A 144 -15.72 30.81 54.80
C ILE A 144 -15.04 32.17 54.85
N LEU A 145 -14.25 32.53 53.86
CA LEU A 145 -13.66 33.87 53.74
C LEU A 145 -14.32 34.65 52.61
N LYS A 146 -14.41 35.96 52.77
CA LYS A 146 -14.93 36.90 51.77
C LYS A 146 -13.97 38.07 51.56
N THR A 147 -13.75 38.44 50.32
CA THR A 147 -13.14 39.72 49.94
C THR A 147 -14.15 40.62 49.23
N THR A 148 -13.98 41.93 49.35
CA THR A 148 -14.72 42.96 48.58
C THR A 148 -13.78 44.02 48.01
N ASP A 149 -12.46 43.79 48.07
CA ASP A 149 -11.41 44.73 47.69
C ASP A 149 -10.35 44.07 46.79
N SER A 150 -10.78 43.11 45.97
CA SER A 150 -9.95 42.36 45.03
C SER A 150 -8.86 41.52 45.72
N GLY A 151 -9.15 40.98 46.90
CA GLY A 151 -8.27 40.09 47.65
C GLY A 151 -7.21 40.81 48.50
N LYS A 152 -7.32 42.13 48.69
CA LYS A 152 -6.40 42.86 49.60
C LYS A 152 -6.68 42.48 51.05
N THR A 153 -7.96 42.28 51.39
CA THR A 153 -8.37 41.74 52.68
C THR A 153 -9.38 40.61 52.47
N TRP A 154 -9.22 39.55 53.27
CA TRP A 154 -10.15 38.44 53.38
C TRP A 154 -10.73 38.44 54.80
N LYS A 155 -12.05 38.37 54.90
CA LYS A 155 -12.78 38.41 56.17
C LYS A 155 -13.58 37.14 56.36
N GLU A 156 -13.40 36.48 57.48
CA GLU A 156 -14.17 35.31 57.86
C GLU A 156 -15.66 35.63 58.00
N GLN A 157 -16.51 34.76 57.47
CA GLN A 157 -17.96 34.75 57.62
C GLN A 157 -18.35 33.61 58.56
N THR A 158 -19.35 33.82 59.41
CA THR A 158 -19.83 32.77 60.31
C THR A 158 -20.66 31.75 59.55
N SER A 159 -20.11 30.53 59.36
CA SER A 159 -20.80 29.40 58.72
C SER A 159 -21.77 28.67 59.66
N GLY A 160 -21.47 28.65 60.96
CA GLY A 160 -22.21 27.89 61.96
C GLY A 160 -21.85 26.40 62.01
N ILE A 161 -20.83 25.97 61.27
CA ILE A 161 -20.39 24.58 61.11
C ILE A 161 -18.90 24.48 61.46
N SER A 162 -18.45 23.30 61.91
CA SER A 162 -17.05 23.03 62.28
C SER A 162 -16.37 21.93 61.46
N VAL A 163 -17.07 21.36 60.48
CA VAL A 163 -16.58 20.33 59.55
C VAL A 163 -16.16 20.97 58.22
N ALA A 164 -15.39 20.27 57.39
CA ALA A 164 -14.85 20.85 56.16
C ALA A 164 -15.95 21.23 55.14
N LEU A 165 -15.72 22.31 54.41
CA LEU A 165 -16.52 22.72 53.24
C LEU A 165 -15.64 22.56 52.00
N TYR A 166 -16.08 21.75 51.05
CA TYR A 166 -15.30 21.34 49.87
C TYR A 166 -15.66 22.12 48.62
N GLY A 167 -16.95 22.32 48.35
CA GLY A 167 -17.42 23.00 47.13
C GLY A 167 -18.15 24.30 47.42
N LEU A 168 -18.11 25.23 46.47
CA LEU A 168 -18.72 26.55 46.55
C LEU A 168 -19.24 26.96 45.17
N SER A 169 -20.50 27.35 45.06
CA SER A 169 -21.08 27.82 43.80
C SER A 169 -21.92 29.07 44.03
N PHE A 170 -21.86 30.01 43.08
CA PHE A 170 -22.71 31.19 43.07
C PHE A 170 -23.69 31.11 41.91
N VAL A 171 -24.88 31.68 42.11
CA VAL A 171 -25.86 31.72 41.02
C VAL A 171 -25.46 32.85 40.06
N SER A 172 -25.16 32.51 38.80
CA SER A 172 -24.65 33.46 37.79
C SER A 172 -25.52 34.72 37.61
N ASN A 173 -26.84 34.60 37.77
CA ASN A 173 -27.78 35.72 37.70
C ASN A 173 -28.07 36.42 39.05
N SER A 174 -27.41 36.02 40.14
CA SER A 174 -27.59 36.57 41.49
C SER A 174 -26.30 36.49 42.32
N SER A 175 -25.52 37.57 42.33
CA SER A 175 -24.31 37.70 43.16
C SER A 175 -24.58 37.78 44.68
N SER A 176 -25.85 37.74 45.10
CA SER A 176 -26.25 37.66 46.51
C SER A 176 -26.50 36.24 47.00
N THR A 177 -26.64 35.27 46.09
CA THR A 177 -26.97 33.88 46.41
C THR A 177 -25.79 32.96 46.15
N LEU A 178 -25.29 32.31 47.20
CA LEU A 178 -24.19 31.35 47.12
C LEU A 178 -24.53 30.11 47.93
N TRP A 179 -23.89 29.01 47.56
CA TRP A 179 -24.04 27.70 48.14
C TRP A 179 -22.67 27.11 48.48
N ALA A 180 -22.53 26.53 49.66
CA ALA A 180 -21.34 25.78 50.05
C ALA A 180 -21.74 24.37 50.46
N VAL A 181 -20.96 23.37 50.08
CA VAL A 181 -21.19 21.95 50.42
C VAL A 181 -19.98 21.36 51.11
N GLY A 182 -20.17 20.31 51.90
CA GLY A 182 -19.04 19.73 52.63
C GLY A 182 -19.32 18.42 53.34
N GLU A 183 -18.44 18.14 54.29
CA GLU A 183 -18.39 16.92 55.09
C GLU A 183 -19.72 16.64 55.81
N ASN A 184 -20.06 15.36 55.99
CA ASN A 184 -21.28 14.88 56.63
C ASN A 184 -22.58 15.39 55.99
N GLY A 185 -22.58 15.63 54.67
CA GLY A 185 -23.76 16.07 53.94
C GLY A 185 -24.14 17.52 54.21
N VAL A 186 -23.22 18.39 54.62
CA VAL A 186 -23.53 19.81 54.88
C VAL A 186 -23.84 20.52 53.57
N ILE A 187 -24.96 21.25 53.54
CA ILE A 187 -25.30 22.22 52.49
C ILE A 187 -25.61 23.55 53.18
N LEU A 188 -24.88 24.61 52.86
CA LEU A 188 -25.11 25.96 53.34
C LEU A 188 -25.55 26.85 52.18
N LYS A 189 -26.47 27.77 52.46
CA LYS A 189 -26.97 28.77 51.53
C LYS A 189 -26.91 30.15 52.15
N THR A 190 -26.50 31.14 51.36
CA THR A 190 -26.69 32.55 51.66
C THR A 190 -27.56 33.19 50.59
N THR A 191 -28.32 34.21 50.96
CA THR A 191 -29.09 35.07 50.03
C THR A 191 -28.80 36.56 50.27
N ASP A 192 -27.83 36.88 51.13
CA ASP A 192 -27.45 38.22 51.55
C ASP A 192 -25.94 38.45 51.38
N SER A 193 -25.37 37.86 50.32
CA SER A 193 -23.95 37.95 49.97
C SER A 193 -23.04 37.48 51.11
N GLY A 194 -23.37 36.38 51.78
CA GLY A 194 -22.55 35.77 52.82
C GLY A 194 -22.62 36.46 54.18
N SER A 195 -23.50 37.44 54.38
CA SER A 195 -23.69 38.07 55.69
C SER A 195 -24.28 37.09 56.70
N THR A 196 -25.17 36.21 56.23
CA THR A 196 -25.65 35.04 56.96
C THR A 196 -25.65 33.80 56.08
N TRP A 197 -25.33 32.65 56.69
CA TRP A 197 -25.39 31.34 56.06
C TRP A 197 -26.41 30.47 56.81
N LYS A 198 -27.24 29.76 56.06
CA LYS A 198 -28.28 28.86 56.59
C LYS A 198 -28.01 27.45 56.08
N GLN A 199 -28.09 26.47 56.96
CA GLN A 199 -27.98 25.08 56.58
C GLN A 199 -29.30 24.58 55.96
N GLU A 200 -29.21 23.97 54.78
CA GLU A 200 -30.29 23.32 54.07
C GLU A 200 -30.26 21.80 54.32
N THR A 201 -31.35 21.10 54.02
CA THR A 201 -31.44 19.64 54.19
C THR A 201 -30.88 18.92 52.96
N SER A 202 -29.88 18.06 53.13
CA SER A 202 -29.13 17.41 52.03
C SER A 202 -29.61 16.03 51.61
N ALA A 203 -30.60 15.45 52.30
CA ALA A 203 -31.08 14.07 52.11
C ALA A 203 -30.00 12.96 52.27
N THR A 204 -28.77 13.30 52.69
CA THR A 204 -27.65 12.36 52.89
C THR A 204 -26.76 12.79 54.05
N SER A 205 -25.88 11.91 54.50
CA SER A 205 -24.78 12.21 55.43
C SER A 205 -23.41 11.91 54.82
N VAL A 206 -23.35 11.65 53.52
CA VAL A 206 -22.11 11.44 52.77
C VAL A 206 -21.46 12.79 52.49
N ASP A 207 -20.14 12.82 52.43
CA ASP A 207 -19.38 14.02 52.12
C ASP A 207 -19.70 14.53 50.71
N LEU A 208 -20.00 15.81 50.61
CA LEU A 208 -20.35 16.49 49.36
C LEU A 208 -19.15 17.31 48.90
N THR A 209 -18.62 16.98 47.73
CA THR A 209 -17.30 17.43 47.26
C THR A 209 -17.40 18.54 46.23
N ALA A 210 -18.41 18.53 45.37
CA ALA A 210 -18.57 19.47 44.26
C ALA A 210 -20.01 19.98 44.17
N ILE A 211 -20.20 21.21 43.70
CA ILE A 211 -21.53 21.81 43.51
C ILE A 211 -21.53 22.75 42.30
N ASP A 212 -22.58 22.66 41.49
CA ASP A 212 -22.81 23.60 40.40
C ASP A 212 -24.27 24.08 40.36
N MET A 213 -24.44 25.40 40.51
CA MET A 213 -25.72 26.08 40.53
C MET A 213 -25.92 26.90 39.25
N VAL A 214 -26.45 26.26 38.21
CA VAL A 214 -26.71 26.87 36.90
C VAL A 214 -27.80 27.95 36.91
N SER A 215 -28.65 27.98 37.94
CA SER A 215 -29.71 28.98 38.09
C SER A 215 -30.16 29.13 39.55
N SER A 216 -31.02 30.12 39.81
CA SER A 216 -31.58 30.33 41.16
C SER A 216 -32.45 29.18 41.66
N SER A 217 -32.91 28.30 40.76
CA SER A 217 -33.79 27.17 41.08
C SER A 217 -33.15 25.79 40.85
N ALA A 218 -32.14 25.67 40.02
CA ALA A 218 -31.59 24.38 39.63
C ALA A 218 -30.08 24.31 39.83
N GLY A 219 -29.62 23.14 40.28
CA GLY A 219 -28.22 22.82 40.47
C GLY A 219 -28.01 21.36 40.86
N TRP A 220 -26.75 20.95 40.84
CA TRP A 220 -26.29 19.59 41.13
C TRP A 220 -25.18 19.61 42.16
N ILE A 221 -25.10 18.53 42.93
CA ILE A 221 -24.04 18.29 43.90
C ILE A 221 -23.48 16.90 43.64
N GLY A 222 -22.16 16.81 43.61
CA GLY A 222 -21.40 15.57 43.66
C GLY A 222 -20.89 15.29 45.07
N GLY A 223 -20.68 14.02 45.40
CA GLY A 223 -20.08 13.62 46.66
C GLY A 223 -19.40 12.26 46.59
N GLU A 224 -18.92 11.81 47.74
CA GLU A 224 -18.27 10.51 47.87
C GLU A 224 -19.23 9.35 47.53
N ASN A 225 -18.67 8.17 47.25
CA ASN A 225 -19.41 6.93 46.98
C ASN A 225 -20.45 7.05 45.85
N GLY A 226 -20.22 7.91 44.86
CA GLY A 226 -21.12 8.12 43.72
C GLY A 226 -22.35 8.96 44.02
N MET A 227 -22.36 9.71 45.15
CA MET A 227 -23.48 10.55 45.53
C MET A 227 -23.69 11.67 44.51
N VAL A 228 -24.89 11.74 43.92
CA VAL A 228 -25.31 12.85 43.05
C VAL A 228 -26.67 13.35 43.50
N LEU A 229 -26.78 14.63 43.85
CA LEU A 229 -28.03 15.28 44.19
C LEU A 229 -28.39 16.33 43.15
N LYS A 230 -29.69 16.52 42.92
CA LYS A 230 -30.24 17.57 42.06
C LYS A 230 -31.34 18.33 42.79
N THR A 231 -31.35 19.65 42.60
CA THR A 231 -32.49 20.51 42.97
C THR A 231 -33.12 21.14 41.73
N THR A 232 -34.41 21.43 41.81
CA THR A 232 -35.18 22.20 40.81
C THR A 232 -36.04 23.31 41.45
N ASP A 233 -35.91 23.51 42.76
CA ASP A 233 -36.66 24.48 43.55
C ASP A 233 -35.77 25.38 44.44
N GLY A 234 -34.51 25.55 44.03
CA GLY A 234 -33.54 26.41 44.69
C GLY A 234 -33.06 25.85 46.01
N GLY A 235 -32.90 24.52 46.06
CA GLY A 235 -32.44 23.72 47.20
C GLY A 235 -33.40 23.67 48.38
N SER A 236 -34.69 23.95 48.15
CA SER A 236 -35.74 23.64 49.13
C SER A 236 -35.86 22.12 49.29
N HIS A 237 -35.64 21.38 48.19
CA HIS A 237 -35.46 19.93 48.19
C HIS A 237 -34.27 19.55 47.30
N TRP A 238 -33.48 18.61 47.82
CA TRP A 238 -32.42 17.91 47.08
C TRP A 238 -32.85 16.45 46.89
N SER A 239 -32.83 16.02 45.64
CA SER A 239 -33.25 14.67 45.23
C SER A 239 -32.06 13.88 44.71
N LEU A 240 -31.96 12.61 45.11
CA LEU A 240 -30.93 11.70 44.62
C LEU A 240 -31.11 11.44 43.12
N VAL A 241 -30.03 11.62 42.35
CA VAL A 241 -29.91 11.21 40.96
C VAL A 241 -29.11 9.91 40.95
N SER A 242 -29.71 8.83 40.45
CA SER A 242 -29.01 7.55 40.35
C SER A 242 -28.11 7.56 39.12
N VAL A 243 -26.80 7.44 39.35
CA VAL A 243 -25.78 7.26 38.30
C VAL A 243 -25.03 5.96 38.61
N SER A 244 -25.70 4.82 38.40
CA SER A 244 -25.23 3.48 38.79
C SER A 244 -23.79 3.14 38.34
N GLN A 245 -23.31 3.80 37.30
CA GLN A 245 -22.00 3.56 36.72
C GLN A 245 -20.84 4.17 37.52
N ILE A 246 -21.13 5.03 38.50
CA ILE A 246 -20.14 5.62 39.42
C ILE A 246 -20.41 5.23 40.89
N ASP A 247 -21.28 4.26 41.14
CA ASP A 247 -21.55 3.78 42.50
C ASP A 247 -20.26 3.30 43.18
N GLY A 248 -19.96 3.85 44.36
CA GLY A 248 -18.76 3.52 45.13
C GLY A 248 -17.47 4.23 44.68
N TYR A 249 -17.57 5.21 43.78
CA TYR A 249 -16.44 6.06 43.34
C TYR A 249 -16.72 7.51 43.69
N ASP A 250 -15.72 8.21 44.23
CA ASP A 250 -15.93 9.59 44.67
C ASP A 250 -16.06 10.53 43.47
N VAL A 251 -17.12 11.34 43.46
CA VAL A 251 -17.30 12.40 42.47
C VAL A 251 -16.25 13.47 42.71
N LYS A 252 -15.49 13.81 41.66
CA LYS A 252 -14.45 14.84 41.71
C LYS A 252 -15.02 16.20 41.31
N ASP A 253 -15.84 16.24 40.25
CA ASP A 253 -16.44 17.49 39.77
C ASP A 253 -17.82 17.27 39.15
N VAL A 254 -18.65 18.32 39.16
CA VAL A 254 -19.93 18.42 38.49
C VAL A 254 -20.01 19.74 37.73
N ALA A 255 -20.24 19.69 36.41
CA ALA A 255 -20.27 20.89 35.58
C ALA A 255 -21.45 20.84 34.60
N PHE A 256 -22.35 21.82 34.65
CA PHE A 256 -23.57 21.85 33.87
C PHE A 256 -23.74 23.17 33.13
N LEU A 257 -24.16 23.09 31.87
CA LEU A 257 -24.43 24.27 31.05
C LEU A 257 -25.78 24.90 31.41
N SER A 258 -26.78 24.07 31.73
CA SER A 258 -28.13 24.54 32.05
C SER A 258 -28.96 23.51 32.80
N SER A 259 -30.13 23.92 33.28
CA SER A 259 -31.05 23.07 34.06
C SER A 259 -31.60 21.84 33.30
N THR A 260 -31.55 21.87 31.96
CA THR A 260 -32.19 20.87 31.07
C THR A 260 -31.28 20.34 29.98
N GLY A 261 -30.05 20.83 29.88
CA GLY A 261 -29.14 20.55 28.77
C GLY A 261 -27.93 19.72 29.16
N ASP A 262 -26.82 20.05 28.54
CA ASP A 262 -25.55 19.34 28.68
C ASP A 262 -24.94 19.51 30.08
N GLY A 263 -24.30 18.44 30.56
CA GLY A 263 -23.60 18.41 31.83
C GLY A 263 -22.62 17.24 31.91
N PHE A 264 -21.64 17.37 32.78
CA PHE A 264 -20.61 16.37 33.05
C PHE A 264 -20.52 16.07 34.53
N ILE A 265 -20.20 14.81 34.83
CA ILE A 265 -19.74 14.37 36.14
C ILE A 265 -18.44 13.62 35.92
N SER A 266 -17.41 13.96 36.68
CA SER A 266 -16.20 13.15 36.81
C SER A 266 -16.15 12.45 38.17
N ALA A 267 -15.66 11.23 38.19
CA ALA A 267 -15.42 10.45 39.40
C ALA A 267 -14.06 9.75 39.31
N GLU A 268 -13.60 9.17 40.42
CA GLU A 268 -12.32 8.46 40.50
C GLU A 268 -12.07 7.51 39.32
N GLY A 269 -10.84 7.51 38.81
CA GLY A 269 -10.47 6.79 37.59
C GLY A 269 -10.86 7.52 36.31
N ASP A 270 -11.02 6.75 35.24
CA ASP A 270 -11.46 7.16 33.91
C ASP A 270 -12.98 7.39 33.80
N ARG A 271 -13.65 7.68 34.93
CA ARG A 271 -15.11 7.73 35.05
C ARG A 271 -15.60 9.14 34.79
N VAL A 272 -15.75 9.49 33.53
CA VAL A 272 -16.44 10.71 33.14
C VAL A 272 -17.73 10.37 32.41
N TYR A 273 -18.82 11.02 32.79
CA TYR A 273 -20.14 10.81 32.20
C TYR A 273 -20.73 12.14 31.74
N LYS A 274 -21.27 12.13 30.53
CA LYS A 274 -22.01 13.25 29.93
C LYS A 274 -23.51 12.98 29.97
N THR A 275 -24.27 14.01 30.28
CA THR A 275 -25.72 14.08 30.06
C THR A 275 -26.03 15.13 29.00
N THR A 276 -27.15 14.98 28.29
CA THR A 276 -27.72 16.01 27.39
C THR A 276 -29.15 16.40 27.77
N ASP A 277 -29.69 15.85 28.86
CA ASP A 277 -31.06 16.05 29.32
C ASP A 277 -31.16 16.47 30.80
N GLY A 278 -30.13 17.16 31.31
CA GLY A 278 -30.07 17.61 32.70
C GLY A 278 -29.98 16.47 33.72
N GLY A 279 -29.25 15.40 33.40
CA GLY A 279 -28.89 14.33 34.31
C GLY A 279 -29.95 13.25 34.45
N ALA A 280 -30.88 13.14 33.50
CA ALA A 280 -31.83 12.02 33.47
C ALA A 280 -31.19 10.78 32.82
N ASN A 281 -30.29 10.97 31.84
CA ASN A 281 -29.52 9.91 31.21
C ASN A 281 -28.02 10.27 31.13
N TRP A 282 -27.17 9.25 31.24
CA TRP A 282 -25.72 9.41 31.30
C TRP A 282 -25.01 8.47 30.32
N SER A 283 -24.08 9.02 29.54
CA SER A 283 -23.20 8.29 28.64
C SER A 283 -21.75 8.44 29.09
N HIS A 284 -21.01 7.34 29.18
CA HIS A 284 -19.57 7.37 29.47
C HIS A 284 -18.82 8.12 28.37
N ILE A 285 -17.87 8.95 28.77
CA ILE A 285 -16.94 9.67 27.92
C ILE A 285 -15.54 9.15 28.23
N SER A 286 -14.84 8.71 27.20
CA SER A 286 -13.44 8.31 27.31
C SER A 286 -12.54 9.49 26.94
N PHE A 287 -11.57 9.79 27.80
CA PHE A 287 -10.55 10.80 27.53
C PHE A 287 -9.32 10.14 26.90
N PRO A 288 -8.54 10.87 26.07
CA PRO A 288 -7.28 10.36 25.55
C PRO A 288 -6.27 10.18 26.70
N GLY A 289 -5.82 8.95 26.95
CA GLY A 289 -4.96 8.66 28.10
C GLY A 289 -5.77 8.38 29.37
N SER A 290 -5.31 7.40 30.14
CA SER A 290 -6.03 6.81 31.28
C SER A 290 -5.80 7.58 32.59
N SER A 291 -6.06 8.90 32.62
CA SER A 291 -5.90 9.71 33.84
C SER A 291 -7.24 10.08 34.47
N ASP A 292 -7.23 10.29 35.79
CA ASP A 292 -8.38 10.86 36.50
C ASP A 292 -8.64 12.28 35.99
N VAL A 293 -9.90 12.57 35.67
CA VAL A 293 -10.36 13.94 35.37
C VAL A 293 -10.84 14.57 36.68
N LEU A 294 -10.13 15.60 37.12
CA LEU A 294 -10.32 16.22 38.43
C LEU A 294 -11.18 17.48 38.38
N SER A 295 -11.20 18.17 37.23
CA SER A 295 -12.04 19.34 37.01
C SER A 295 -12.47 19.44 35.55
N ILE A 296 -13.71 19.89 35.32
CA ILE A 296 -14.31 20.13 34.01
C ILE A 296 -14.97 21.51 34.05
N THR A 297 -14.66 22.38 33.08
CA THR A 297 -15.24 23.72 32.98
C THR A 297 -15.78 23.99 31.59
N TYR A 298 -16.87 24.75 31.50
CA TYR A 298 -17.40 25.29 30.25
C TYR A 298 -16.82 26.70 30.05
N GLU A 299 -16.14 26.93 28.93
CA GLU A 299 -15.81 28.29 28.48
C GLU A 299 -17.04 28.93 27.83
N ASP A 300 -17.75 28.17 27.00
CA ASP A 300 -19.02 28.52 26.37
C ASP A 300 -19.81 27.23 26.01
N GLU A 301 -20.91 27.35 25.26
CA GLU A 301 -21.77 26.20 24.90
C GLU A 301 -21.07 25.17 24.00
N GLU A 302 -19.98 25.54 23.31
CA GLU A 302 -19.25 24.70 22.38
C GLU A 302 -17.85 24.31 22.88
N LYS A 303 -17.31 25.02 23.88
CA LYS A 303 -15.94 24.85 24.37
C LYS A 303 -15.90 24.43 25.82
N ILE A 304 -15.30 23.27 26.04
CA ILE A 304 -15.22 22.61 27.35
C ILE A 304 -13.77 22.23 27.57
N TRP A 305 -13.28 22.40 28.79
CA TRP A 305 -11.91 22.10 29.15
C TRP A 305 -11.90 21.20 30.38
N ALA A 306 -10.88 20.34 30.48
CA ALA A 306 -10.72 19.49 31.64
C ALA A 306 -9.25 19.37 32.05
N SER A 307 -9.01 19.17 33.34
CA SER A 307 -7.69 18.90 33.90
C SER A 307 -7.71 17.64 34.76
N GLY A 308 -6.54 17.04 34.95
CA GLY A 308 -6.45 15.75 35.63
C GLY A 308 -5.09 15.40 36.22
N SER A 309 -4.95 14.13 36.58
CA SER A 309 -3.68 13.57 37.06
C SER A 309 -2.55 13.67 36.04
N ASP A 310 -1.30 13.61 36.53
CA ASP A 310 -0.09 13.56 35.72
C ASP A 310 0.08 14.73 34.72
N GLY A 311 -0.44 15.90 35.09
CA GLY A 311 -0.43 17.10 34.24
C GLY A 311 -1.40 17.05 33.08
N ALA A 312 -2.38 16.13 33.10
CA ALA A 312 -3.35 16.00 32.03
C ALA A 312 -4.18 17.28 31.83
N LEU A 313 -4.29 17.68 30.56
CA LEU A 313 -5.09 18.79 30.09
C LEU A 313 -5.85 18.33 28.85
N PHE A 314 -7.13 18.64 28.78
CA PHE A 314 -8.00 18.26 27.68
C PHE A 314 -8.84 19.44 27.20
N GLY A 315 -9.07 19.51 25.90
CA GLY A 315 -9.98 20.45 25.27
C GLY A 315 -11.02 19.73 24.43
N TYR A 316 -12.26 20.21 24.50
CA TYR A 316 -13.33 19.76 23.62
C TYR A 316 -13.25 20.52 22.30
N ASP A 317 -13.01 19.80 21.22
CA ASP A 317 -12.87 20.28 19.86
C ASP A 317 -14.07 19.86 19.01
N VAL A 318 -14.82 20.86 18.56
CA VAL A 318 -15.96 20.71 17.65
C VAL A 318 -15.60 21.05 16.21
N GLY A 319 -14.41 21.59 15.98
CA GLY A 319 -13.89 21.95 14.67
C GLY A 319 -13.57 20.71 13.84
N ASN A 320 -13.87 20.74 12.55
CA ASN A 320 -13.31 19.75 11.63
C ASN A 320 -11.99 20.29 11.08
N PRO A 321 -10.96 19.45 10.93
CA PRO A 321 -9.70 19.87 10.34
C PRO A 321 -9.91 20.39 8.92
N GLY A 322 -9.05 21.32 8.53
CA GLY A 322 -9.05 21.89 7.18
C GLY A 322 -8.87 20.82 6.09
N LYS A 323 -9.37 21.14 4.89
CA LYS A 323 -9.19 20.28 3.71
C LYS A 323 -7.68 20.22 3.33
N PRO A 324 -7.09 19.03 3.11
CA PRO A 324 -5.73 18.91 2.58
C PRO A 324 -5.59 19.65 1.23
N THR A 325 -4.45 20.29 1.01
CA THR A 325 -4.20 21.12 -0.19
C THR A 325 -3.05 20.55 -1.03
N ASN A 326 -2.93 20.99 -2.29
CA ASN A 326 -1.89 20.52 -3.22
C ASN A 326 -1.84 18.98 -3.38
N PHE A 327 -3.01 18.33 -3.37
CA PHE A 327 -3.10 16.88 -3.56
C PHE A 327 -2.78 16.51 -5.01
N THR A 328 -1.61 15.93 -5.23
CA THR A 328 -1.06 15.62 -6.56
C THR A 328 -0.44 14.22 -6.61
N ILE A 329 -0.25 13.69 -7.82
CA ILE A 329 0.55 12.48 -8.04
C ILE A 329 2.03 12.91 -8.12
N ARG A 330 2.89 12.24 -7.35
CA ARG A 330 4.34 12.43 -7.34
C ARG A 330 4.88 12.11 -8.73
N SER A 331 5.65 13.05 -9.30
CA SER A 331 6.13 13.06 -10.69
C SER A 331 6.45 11.67 -11.29
N GLY A 332 5.70 11.32 -12.34
CA GLY A 332 5.74 10.09 -13.16
C GLY A 332 4.54 10.15 -14.13
N SER A 333 4.54 9.42 -15.26
CA SER A 333 3.33 9.34 -16.10
C SER A 333 2.31 8.47 -15.37
N PRO A 334 1.20 9.02 -14.82
CA PRO A 334 0.25 8.23 -14.05
C PRO A 334 -0.42 7.13 -14.89
N THR A 335 -0.35 7.27 -16.22
CA THR A 335 -0.85 6.29 -17.17
C THR A 335 -0.15 4.94 -17.04
N HIS A 336 1.14 4.87 -16.70
CA HIS A 336 1.87 3.60 -16.65
C HIS A 336 2.34 3.21 -15.24
N ASP A 337 1.82 3.86 -14.20
CA ASP A 337 2.12 3.55 -12.80
C ASP A 337 0.88 2.99 -12.11
N SER A 338 0.84 1.66 -11.96
CA SER A 338 -0.25 0.94 -11.31
C SER A 338 -0.20 1.01 -9.77
N THR A 339 0.81 1.67 -9.19
CA THR A 339 0.95 1.91 -7.74
C THR A 339 1.34 3.36 -7.46
N PRO A 340 0.53 4.35 -7.88
CA PRO A 340 0.91 5.74 -7.85
C PRO A 340 1.18 6.23 -6.42
N THR A 341 2.13 7.16 -6.31
CA THR A 341 2.40 7.86 -5.05
C THR A 341 1.75 9.24 -5.08
N PHE A 342 1.01 9.59 -4.03
CA PHE A 342 0.38 10.89 -3.86
C PHE A 342 1.14 11.73 -2.85
N ASP A 343 1.21 13.03 -3.11
CA ASP A 343 1.75 14.06 -2.22
C ASP A 343 0.67 15.11 -1.92
N TRP A 344 0.73 15.71 -0.74
CA TRP A 344 -0.10 16.85 -0.38
C TRP A 344 0.62 17.79 0.59
N SER A 345 0.02 18.95 0.83
CA SER A 345 0.41 19.87 1.89
C SER A 345 -0.44 19.62 3.14
N ALA A 346 0.20 19.73 4.30
CA ALA A 346 -0.45 19.48 5.59
C ALA A 346 -1.74 20.30 5.74
N ALA A 347 -2.80 19.65 6.19
CA ALA A 347 -4.00 20.33 6.64
C ALA A 347 -3.71 21.10 7.94
N THR A 348 -4.52 22.10 8.23
CA THR A 348 -4.48 22.83 9.50
C THR A 348 -5.80 22.67 10.18
N ASP A 349 -5.78 22.42 11.48
CA ASP A 349 -6.96 22.64 12.31
C ASP A 349 -6.79 23.90 13.16
N GLY A 350 -7.90 24.63 13.31
CA GLY A 350 -7.92 25.92 13.97
C GLY A 350 -7.99 25.82 15.48
N GLU A 351 -8.29 24.65 16.03
CA GLU A 351 -8.62 24.41 17.43
C GLU A 351 -7.71 23.32 18.03
N SER A 352 -7.43 22.24 17.30
CA SER A 352 -6.49 21.17 17.61
C SER A 352 -5.42 20.98 16.53
N SER A 353 -4.68 19.88 16.60
CA SER A 353 -3.69 19.49 15.60
C SER A 353 -4.21 18.33 14.74
N VAL A 354 -3.66 18.18 13.53
CA VAL A 354 -4.03 17.07 12.65
C VAL A 354 -3.27 15.82 13.10
N ASP A 355 -4.00 14.81 13.56
CA ASP A 355 -3.47 13.53 14.03
C ASP A 355 -2.97 12.67 12.86
N HIS A 356 -3.87 12.33 11.92
CA HIS A 356 -3.57 11.47 10.78
C HIS A 356 -4.37 11.84 9.53
N TYR A 357 -4.04 11.16 8.42
CA TYR A 357 -4.78 11.23 7.17
C TYR A 357 -5.45 9.90 6.87
N GLU A 358 -6.63 9.98 6.28
CA GLU A 358 -7.33 8.82 5.76
C GLU A 358 -7.45 8.90 4.25
N PHE A 359 -7.20 7.77 3.59
CA PHE A 359 -7.17 7.65 2.14
C PHE A 359 -8.13 6.57 1.65
N ARG A 360 -8.76 6.78 0.49
CA ARG A 360 -9.46 5.72 -0.24
C ARG A 360 -9.27 5.85 -1.74
N MET A 361 -9.27 4.71 -2.42
CA MET A 361 -9.41 4.61 -3.87
C MET A 361 -10.87 4.34 -4.24
N ASP A 362 -11.37 5.07 -5.24
CA ASP A 362 -12.68 4.87 -5.86
C ASP A 362 -13.82 4.77 -4.84
N ALA A 363 -14.63 3.71 -4.92
CA ALA A 363 -15.74 3.42 -4.02
C ALA A 363 -15.33 2.61 -2.78
N GLY A 364 -14.03 2.51 -2.47
CA GLY A 364 -13.49 1.79 -1.31
C GLY A 364 -13.83 2.44 0.04
N SER A 365 -13.35 1.82 1.12
CA SER A 365 -13.42 2.40 2.48
C SER A 365 -12.19 3.24 2.77
N TYR A 366 -12.35 4.27 3.61
CA TYR A 366 -11.21 5.03 4.12
C TYR A 366 -10.32 4.16 5.00
N THR A 367 -9.01 4.29 4.80
CA THR A 367 -7.97 3.63 5.60
C THR A 367 -7.06 4.69 6.18
N ASP A 368 -6.73 4.58 7.46
CA ASP A 368 -5.69 5.38 8.11
C ASP A 368 -4.33 5.10 7.45
N ILE A 369 -3.66 6.16 6.98
CA ILE A 369 -2.35 6.12 6.33
C ILE A 369 -1.28 6.88 7.13
N GLY A 370 -1.56 7.24 8.38
CA GLY A 370 -0.68 7.95 9.29
C GLY A 370 -0.60 9.46 9.04
N SER A 371 0.38 10.11 9.68
CA SER A 371 0.52 11.58 9.70
C SER A 371 1.43 12.16 8.60
N PHE A 372 2.04 11.30 7.78
CA PHE A 372 2.90 11.75 6.68
C PHE A 372 2.08 12.39 5.56
N THR A 373 2.65 13.39 4.88
CA THR A 373 1.99 14.07 3.76
C THR A 373 2.25 13.43 2.40
N SER A 374 2.46 12.11 2.38
CA SER A 374 2.60 11.32 1.15
C SER A 374 2.18 9.87 1.37
N TYR A 375 1.61 9.24 0.34
CA TYR A 375 1.16 7.85 0.39
C TYR A 375 1.31 7.14 -0.96
N THR A 376 1.84 5.91 -0.95
CA THR A 376 1.93 5.04 -2.14
C THR A 376 0.86 3.97 -2.05
N VAL A 377 0.07 3.82 -3.12
CA VAL A 377 -0.99 2.78 -3.17
C VAL A 377 -0.37 1.40 -3.00
N SER A 378 -0.86 0.64 -2.01
CA SER A 378 -0.26 -0.63 -1.59
C SER A 378 -0.60 -1.83 -2.47
N HIS A 379 -1.43 -1.65 -3.50
CA HIS A 379 -1.89 -2.70 -4.40
C HIS A 379 -1.92 -2.20 -5.84
N VAL A 380 -1.84 -3.14 -6.78
CA VAL A 380 -1.89 -2.86 -8.22
C VAL A 380 -3.31 -2.44 -8.60
N LEU A 381 -3.42 -1.26 -9.22
CA LEU A 381 -4.65 -0.77 -9.81
C LEU A 381 -4.80 -1.30 -11.25
N THR A 382 -6.04 -1.54 -11.67
CA THR A 382 -6.36 -1.98 -13.02
C THR A 382 -6.26 -0.85 -14.03
N SER A 383 -6.24 -1.15 -15.33
CA SER A 383 -6.41 -0.11 -16.35
C SER A 383 -7.82 0.51 -16.26
N GLY A 384 -7.90 1.81 -16.53
CA GLY A 384 -9.13 2.59 -16.49
C GLY A 384 -9.03 3.87 -15.67
N ASP A 385 -10.19 4.51 -15.49
CA ASP A 385 -10.34 5.72 -14.70
C ASP A 385 -10.39 5.40 -13.21
N HIS A 386 -9.57 6.11 -12.44
CA HIS A 386 -9.52 6.03 -10.99
C HIS A 386 -9.68 7.41 -10.36
N THR A 387 -10.23 7.43 -9.14
CA THR A 387 -10.28 8.65 -8.31
C THR A 387 -9.78 8.34 -6.91
N ALA A 388 -8.71 9.03 -6.50
CA ALA A 388 -8.21 9.00 -5.14
C ALA A 388 -8.94 10.05 -4.30
N TYR A 389 -9.27 9.72 -3.04
CA TYR A 389 -9.84 10.65 -2.07
C TYR A 389 -8.99 10.66 -0.80
N LEU A 390 -8.81 11.85 -0.24
CA LEU A 390 -8.03 12.09 0.97
C LEU A 390 -8.78 13.04 1.90
N ARG A 391 -8.73 12.77 3.20
CA ARG A 391 -9.19 13.69 4.26
C ARG A 391 -8.23 13.66 5.44
N ALA A 392 -8.24 14.74 6.23
CA ALA A 392 -7.53 14.83 7.49
C ALA A 392 -8.44 14.42 8.65
N VAL A 393 -7.85 13.88 9.71
CA VAL A 393 -8.48 13.60 10.99
C VAL A 393 -7.67 14.31 12.06
N ASP A 394 -8.34 15.01 12.98
CA ASP A 394 -7.66 15.72 14.07
C ASP A 394 -7.49 14.85 15.32
N ASP A 395 -6.80 15.37 16.33
CA ASP A 395 -6.56 14.68 17.62
C ASP A 395 -7.87 14.37 18.39
N ALA A 396 -8.96 15.04 18.07
CA ALA A 396 -10.28 14.82 18.65
C ALA A 396 -11.13 13.81 17.86
N GLY A 397 -10.60 13.28 16.75
CA GLY A 397 -11.26 12.34 15.87
C GLY A 397 -12.25 12.96 14.87
N ASN A 398 -12.31 14.28 14.75
CA ASN A 398 -13.16 14.94 13.76
C ASN A 398 -12.56 14.80 12.36
N THR A 399 -13.41 14.61 11.36
CA THR A 399 -12.96 14.36 9.98
C THR A 399 -13.19 15.58 9.09
N GLY A 400 -12.12 16.02 8.44
CA GLY A 400 -12.13 17.17 7.55
C GLY A 400 -12.83 16.93 6.21
N SER A 401 -13.01 18.02 5.45
CA SER A 401 -13.53 17.95 4.09
C SER A 401 -12.61 17.17 3.15
N VAL A 402 -13.21 16.40 2.24
CA VAL A 402 -12.48 15.53 1.32
C VAL A 402 -11.87 16.31 0.14
N VAL A 403 -10.62 16.01 -0.20
CA VAL A 403 -9.99 16.34 -1.49
C VAL A 403 -9.97 15.09 -2.38
N SER A 404 -10.13 15.27 -3.69
CA SER A 404 -10.11 14.18 -4.65
C SER A 404 -9.27 14.52 -5.88
N LEU A 405 -8.67 13.51 -6.47
CA LEU A 405 -7.89 13.61 -7.70
C LEU A 405 -8.22 12.43 -8.62
N SER A 406 -8.70 12.73 -9.83
CA SER A 406 -8.98 11.72 -10.86
C SER A 406 -7.80 11.59 -11.80
N PHE A 407 -7.49 10.36 -12.19
CA PHE A 407 -6.42 9.99 -13.11
C PHE A 407 -6.78 8.71 -13.85
N MET A 408 -6.02 8.37 -14.89
CA MET A 408 -6.23 7.17 -15.68
C MET A 408 -4.95 6.34 -15.67
N ILE A 409 -5.11 5.02 -15.51
CA ILE A 409 -4.06 4.03 -15.74
C ILE A 409 -4.33 3.40 -17.11
N THR A 410 -3.36 3.46 -18.00
CA THR A 410 -3.35 2.78 -19.29
C THR A 410 -2.76 1.37 -19.15
N GLU A 411 -2.85 0.62 -20.23
CA GLU A 411 -2.29 -0.72 -20.41
C GLU A 411 -0.78 -0.75 -20.04
N THR A 412 -0.33 -1.81 -19.34
CA THR A 412 1.06 -1.95 -18.83
C THR A 412 1.69 -3.31 -19.14
N ASP A 413 0.94 -4.22 -19.75
CA ASP A 413 1.47 -5.48 -20.23
C ASP A 413 2.43 -5.19 -21.39
N VAL A 414 3.32 -6.13 -21.63
CA VAL A 414 4.38 -6.00 -22.64
C VAL A 414 4.25 -7.18 -23.60
N PRO A 415 4.60 -7.03 -24.87
CA PRO A 415 4.52 -8.12 -25.83
C PRO A 415 5.36 -9.33 -25.41
N GLU A 416 4.79 -10.53 -25.52
CA GLU A 416 5.56 -11.77 -25.38
C GLU A 416 6.35 -12.04 -26.65
N VAL A 417 7.68 -12.22 -26.54
CA VAL A 417 8.59 -12.44 -27.67
C VAL A 417 9.30 -13.78 -27.55
N GLY A 418 9.00 -14.68 -28.49
CA GLY A 418 9.59 -16.00 -28.60
C GLY A 418 11.05 -16.00 -29.08
N LYS A 419 11.67 -17.18 -29.07
CA LYS A 419 13.05 -17.38 -29.52
C LYS A 419 13.19 -17.24 -31.04
N ILE A 420 14.31 -16.68 -31.49
CA ILE A 420 14.64 -16.58 -32.91
C ILE A 420 14.95 -17.96 -33.51
N SER A 421 14.42 -18.23 -34.70
CA SER A 421 14.68 -19.40 -35.54
C SER A 421 14.98 -18.98 -36.99
N PRO A 422 15.86 -19.68 -37.74
CA PRO A 422 16.63 -20.88 -37.35
C PRO A 422 17.90 -20.56 -36.53
N THR A 423 18.52 -21.58 -35.94
CA THR A 423 19.75 -21.45 -35.11
C THR A 423 21.05 -21.74 -35.87
N SER A 424 20.98 -21.86 -37.19
CA SER A 424 22.13 -22.10 -38.06
C SER A 424 21.96 -21.33 -39.38
N ALA A 425 23.06 -20.84 -39.94
CA ALA A 425 23.10 -20.20 -41.25
C ALA A 425 24.39 -20.53 -42.00
N VAL A 426 24.48 -20.13 -43.27
CA VAL A 426 25.66 -20.30 -44.11
C VAL A 426 26.18 -18.92 -44.52
N GLU A 427 27.49 -18.75 -44.49
CA GLU A 427 28.17 -17.52 -44.92
C GLU A 427 27.72 -17.10 -46.32
N ASP A 428 27.41 -15.81 -46.49
CA ASP A 428 26.92 -15.17 -47.70
C ASP A 428 25.58 -15.72 -48.26
N VAL A 429 24.86 -16.51 -47.47
CA VAL A 429 23.51 -17.00 -47.81
C VAL A 429 22.47 -16.25 -46.97
N THR A 430 21.49 -15.66 -47.65
CA THR A 430 20.36 -15.00 -46.97
C THR A 430 19.46 -16.03 -46.28
N VAL A 431 19.21 -15.82 -45.00
CA VAL A 431 18.29 -16.61 -44.16
C VAL A 431 17.13 -15.74 -43.67
N THR A 432 15.94 -16.31 -43.45
CA THR A 432 14.84 -15.60 -42.79
C THR A 432 14.86 -15.91 -41.30
N LEU A 433 15.08 -14.89 -40.49
CA LEU A 433 15.00 -14.97 -39.04
C LEU A 433 13.56 -14.66 -38.61
N SER A 434 13.00 -15.47 -37.73
CA SER A 434 11.64 -15.25 -37.21
C SER A 434 11.52 -15.54 -35.72
N ALA A 435 10.59 -14.86 -35.06
CA ALA A 435 10.18 -15.07 -33.67
C ALA A 435 8.64 -15.05 -33.59
N THR A 436 8.06 -15.84 -32.68
CA THR A 436 6.65 -15.72 -32.33
C THR A 436 6.45 -14.47 -31.47
N VAL A 437 5.36 -13.75 -31.71
CA VAL A 437 5.01 -12.54 -30.97
C VAL A 437 3.53 -12.57 -30.63
N SER A 438 3.18 -12.21 -29.42
CA SER A 438 1.78 -12.11 -28.98
C SER A 438 1.64 -11.04 -27.94
N ASP A 439 0.53 -10.31 -28.05
CA ASP A 439 0.11 -9.28 -27.13
C ASP A 439 -1.43 -9.22 -27.23
N ASP A 440 -2.12 -8.93 -26.13
CA ASP A 440 -3.57 -8.89 -26.10
C ASP A 440 -4.16 -7.57 -26.66
N HIS A 441 -3.33 -6.54 -26.79
CA HIS A 441 -3.66 -5.24 -27.38
C HIS A 441 -3.01 -5.02 -28.75
N GLY A 442 -1.95 -5.77 -29.07
CA GLY A 442 -1.35 -5.84 -30.40
C GLY A 442 0.15 -5.55 -30.38
N VAL A 443 0.84 -5.87 -31.48
CA VAL A 443 2.28 -5.65 -31.62
C VAL A 443 2.53 -4.65 -32.74
N ASP A 444 3.04 -3.47 -32.40
CA ASP A 444 3.30 -2.36 -33.32
C ASP A 444 4.61 -2.57 -34.09
N GLU A 445 5.74 -2.65 -33.39
CA GLU A 445 7.08 -2.76 -33.99
C GLU A 445 7.88 -3.92 -33.38
N CYS A 446 8.60 -4.65 -34.23
CA CYS A 446 9.63 -5.60 -33.80
C CYS A 446 10.98 -5.28 -34.45
N LEU A 447 12.06 -5.38 -33.68
CA LEU A 447 13.42 -5.02 -34.06
C LEU A 447 14.38 -6.20 -33.88
N LEU A 448 15.17 -6.49 -34.91
CA LEU A 448 16.22 -7.51 -34.87
C LEU A 448 17.50 -6.93 -34.24
N TYR A 449 18.02 -7.61 -33.23
CA TYR A 449 19.31 -7.36 -32.60
C TYR A 449 20.29 -8.49 -32.90
N VAL A 450 21.50 -8.15 -33.33
CA VAL A 450 22.62 -9.09 -33.54
C VAL A 450 23.81 -8.60 -32.72
N ASN A 451 24.30 -9.45 -31.82
CA ASN A 451 25.31 -9.13 -30.80
C ASN A 451 24.96 -7.87 -29.99
N GLY A 452 23.68 -7.71 -29.65
CA GLY A 452 23.17 -6.57 -28.88
C GLY A 452 23.03 -5.25 -29.67
N VAL A 453 23.27 -5.26 -30.99
CA VAL A 453 23.14 -4.08 -31.86
C VAL A 453 21.91 -4.20 -32.75
N LYS A 454 21.05 -3.17 -32.76
CA LYS A 454 19.89 -3.06 -33.67
C LYS A 454 20.37 -3.12 -35.13
N LYS A 455 19.83 -4.06 -35.91
CA LYS A 455 20.18 -4.24 -37.33
C LYS A 455 19.05 -3.82 -38.27
N LYS A 456 17.83 -4.29 -38.02
CA LYS A 456 16.72 -4.13 -38.97
C LYS A 456 15.37 -4.24 -38.28
N THR A 457 14.36 -3.54 -38.78
CA THR A 457 12.96 -3.75 -38.37
C THR A 457 12.44 -5.05 -39.00
N MET A 458 11.71 -5.82 -38.23
CA MET A 458 11.06 -7.07 -38.63
C MET A 458 9.64 -6.78 -39.12
N SER A 459 9.16 -7.53 -40.10
CA SER A 459 7.76 -7.47 -40.53
C SER A 459 6.92 -8.34 -39.61
N VAL A 460 5.95 -7.75 -38.93
CA VAL A 460 4.95 -8.46 -38.11
C VAL A 460 3.75 -8.85 -38.99
N LYS A 461 3.37 -10.12 -38.98
CA LYS A 461 2.17 -10.65 -39.66
C LYS A 461 1.51 -11.71 -38.79
N GLY A 462 0.38 -11.36 -38.19
CA GLY A 462 -0.24 -12.21 -37.16
C GLY A 462 0.72 -12.39 -35.99
N GLU A 463 0.86 -13.61 -35.48
CA GLU A 463 1.70 -13.95 -34.33
C GLU A 463 3.20 -14.15 -34.68
N GLN A 464 3.67 -13.63 -35.81
CA GLN A 464 5.04 -13.84 -36.27
C GLN A 464 5.72 -12.55 -36.73
N ALA A 465 6.88 -12.25 -36.15
CA ALA A 465 7.82 -11.25 -36.62
C ALA A 465 8.91 -11.92 -37.45
N SER A 466 9.20 -11.43 -38.66
CA SER A 466 10.22 -12.03 -39.53
C SER A 466 11.06 -11.01 -40.33
N VAL A 467 12.30 -11.37 -40.64
CA VAL A 467 13.20 -10.53 -41.46
C VAL A 467 14.26 -11.37 -42.19
N SER A 468 14.54 -11.02 -43.44
CA SER A 468 15.68 -11.60 -44.18
C SER A 468 17.00 -10.92 -43.79
N TYR A 469 18.01 -11.73 -43.45
CA TYR A 469 19.33 -11.33 -43.00
C TYR A 469 20.43 -12.21 -43.63
N THR A 470 21.59 -11.64 -43.95
CA THR A 470 22.75 -12.36 -44.49
C THR A 470 23.92 -12.19 -43.53
N PHE A 471 24.55 -13.29 -43.14
CA PHE A 471 25.78 -13.28 -42.35
C PHE A 471 26.99 -13.35 -43.29
N THR A 472 27.96 -12.45 -43.10
CA THR A 472 29.11 -12.29 -43.99
C THR A 472 30.37 -12.99 -43.51
N ASP A 473 30.39 -13.46 -42.25
CA ASP A 473 31.55 -14.11 -41.66
C ASP A 473 31.12 -15.41 -40.97
N THR A 474 31.99 -16.42 -41.00
CA THR A 474 31.80 -17.65 -40.25
C THR A 474 32.07 -17.42 -38.77
N ASP A 475 31.02 -17.17 -37.99
CA ASP A 475 31.09 -16.99 -36.54
C ASP A 475 29.79 -17.44 -35.87
N SER A 476 29.74 -17.32 -34.54
CA SER A 476 28.53 -17.46 -33.73
C SER A 476 28.00 -16.07 -33.35
N TYR A 477 26.73 -15.82 -33.65
CA TYR A 477 26.07 -14.55 -33.38
C TYR A 477 24.98 -14.73 -32.32
N SER A 478 24.93 -13.83 -31.34
CA SER A 478 23.84 -13.73 -30.36
C SER A 478 22.70 -12.90 -30.96
N VAL A 479 21.54 -13.50 -31.19
CA VAL A 479 20.44 -12.88 -31.94
C VAL A 479 19.14 -12.88 -31.14
N ALA A 480 18.49 -11.73 -31.04
CA ALA A 480 17.23 -11.54 -30.34
C ALA A 480 16.27 -10.62 -31.12
N ALA A 481 14.98 -10.70 -30.80
CA ALA A 481 13.99 -9.71 -31.21
C ALA A 481 13.55 -8.89 -29.99
N GLN A 482 13.36 -7.59 -30.18
CA GLN A 482 12.68 -6.71 -29.24
C GLN A 482 11.40 -6.21 -29.90
N CYS A 483 10.26 -6.31 -29.22
CA CYS A 483 8.98 -5.85 -29.75
C CYS A 483 8.31 -4.87 -28.79
N SER A 484 7.51 -3.97 -29.35
CA SER A 484 6.65 -3.03 -28.63
C SER A 484 5.20 -3.09 -29.10
N ASP A 485 4.29 -2.76 -28.20
CA ASP A 485 2.85 -2.56 -28.47
C ASP A 485 2.57 -1.14 -29.01
N ASP A 486 1.29 -0.84 -29.26
CA ASP A 486 0.80 0.46 -29.77
C ASP A 486 0.93 1.58 -28.70
N GLU A 487 1.05 1.20 -27.42
CA GLU A 487 1.18 2.07 -26.26
C GLU A 487 2.65 2.41 -25.91
N GLY A 488 3.60 1.68 -26.50
CA GLY A 488 5.03 1.89 -26.37
C GLY A 488 5.72 1.06 -25.28
N ASN A 489 5.04 0.10 -24.64
CA ASN A 489 5.71 -0.85 -23.76
C ASN A 489 6.53 -1.83 -24.61
N SER A 490 7.68 -2.30 -24.10
CA SER A 490 8.57 -3.14 -24.92
C SER A 490 9.27 -4.23 -24.12
N THR A 491 9.41 -5.40 -24.75
CA THR A 491 10.13 -6.55 -24.21
C THR A 491 11.13 -7.09 -25.22
N THR A 492 12.28 -7.53 -24.74
CA THR A 492 13.28 -8.24 -25.55
C THR A 492 13.19 -9.73 -25.27
N GLY A 493 12.94 -10.51 -26.32
CA GLY A 493 12.92 -11.97 -26.27
C GLY A 493 14.29 -12.55 -25.94
N SER A 494 14.30 -13.82 -25.55
CA SER A 494 15.54 -14.53 -25.23
C SER A 494 16.50 -14.56 -26.42
N SER A 495 17.76 -14.18 -26.19
CA SER A 495 18.79 -14.28 -27.23
C SER A 495 19.14 -15.73 -27.56
N VAL A 496 19.35 -16.02 -28.84
CA VAL A 496 19.72 -17.34 -29.37
C VAL A 496 21.04 -17.25 -30.12
N THR A 497 21.91 -18.24 -29.93
CA THR A 497 23.16 -18.35 -30.70
C THR A 497 22.88 -18.94 -32.07
N ILE A 498 23.18 -18.20 -33.13
CA ILE A 498 23.15 -18.66 -34.52
C ILE A 498 24.58 -18.97 -34.96
N THR A 499 24.84 -20.22 -35.35
CA THR A 499 26.15 -20.65 -35.87
C THR A 499 26.19 -20.54 -37.39
N VAL A 500 27.16 -19.81 -37.92
CA VAL A 500 27.34 -19.59 -39.36
C VAL A 500 28.47 -20.47 -39.89
N SER A 501 28.12 -21.47 -40.71
CA SER A 501 29.09 -22.36 -41.35
C SER A 501 29.58 -21.80 -42.68
N LYS A 502 30.80 -22.15 -43.07
CA LYS A 502 31.36 -21.81 -44.38
C LYS A 502 30.59 -22.50 -45.51
N ALA A 503 30.34 -21.81 -46.61
CA ALA A 503 29.83 -22.46 -47.82
C ALA A 503 30.92 -23.35 -48.44
N ILE A 504 30.61 -24.62 -48.73
CA ILE A 504 31.58 -25.55 -49.32
C ILE A 504 31.80 -25.20 -50.80
N THR A 505 33.06 -25.07 -51.22
CA THR A 505 33.46 -24.63 -52.57
C THR A 505 33.94 -25.75 -53.49
N ASP A 506 34.33 -26.91 -52.96
CA ASP A 506 34.80 -28.07 -53.72
C ASP A 506 33.95 -29.31 -53.40
N VAL A 507 33.56 -30.05 -54.44
CA VAL A 507 32.75 -31.28 -54.35
C VAL A 507 33.58 -32.48 -54.79
N GLU A 508 33.46 -33.60 -54.08
CA GLU A 508 34.18 -34.85 -54.36
C GLU A 508 33.26 -35.89 -54.98
N SER A 509 33.77 -36.67 -55.94
CA SER A 509 33.01 -37.75 -56.58
C SER A 509 32.48 -38.72 -55.51
N GLY A 510 31.15 -38.87 -55.44
CA GLY A 510 30.47 -39.64 -54.41
C GLY A 510 29.55 -38.79 -53.51
N ASP A 511 29.73 -37.47 -53.51
CA ASP A 511 28.97 -36.55 -52.67
C ASP A 511 27.49 -36.48 -53.08
N LEU A 512 26.63 -36.29 -52.06
CA LEU A 512 25.25 -35.85 -52.23
C LEU A 512 25.22 -34.33 -52.10
N VAL A 513 24.98 -33.64 -53.21
CA VAL A 513 25.06 -32.17 -53.28
C VAL A 513 23.69 -31.54 -53.44
N LYS A 514 23.48 -30.40 -52.76
CA LYS A 514 22.26 -29.58 -52.86
C LYS A 514 22.60 -28.10 -52.62
N THR A 515 21.77 -27.19 -53.12
CA THR A 515 21.88 -25.75 -52.78
C THR A 515 21.02 -25.42 -51.58
N ALA A 516 21.46 -24.47 -50.75
CA ALA A 516 20.62 -23.95 -49.67
C ALA A 516 19.30 -23.38 -50.23
N CYS A 517 18.20 -23.65 -49.54
CA CYS A 517 16.88 -23.10 -49.86
C CYS A 517 16.58 -21.91 -48.95
N SER A 518 15.87 -20.90 -49.47
CA SER A 518 15.18 -19.90 -48.63
C SER A 518 13.91 -20.53 -48.03
N ASP A 519 13.30 -19.93 -47.02
CA ASP A 519 12.11 -20.54 -46.37
C ASP A 519 10.81 -20.45 -47.19
N THR A 520 10.81 -19.74 -48.33
CA THR A 520 9.68 -19.73 -49.29
C THR A 520 9.99 -20.65 -50.45
N VAL A 521 10.00 -21.95 -50.18
CA VAL A 521 10.28 -22.99 -51.19
C VAL A 521 8.99 -23.46 -51.82
N TYR A 522 8.79 -23.20 -53.12
CA TYR A 522 7.77 -23.92 -53.87
C TYR A 522 8.24 -25.35 -54.13
N VAL A 523 7.33 -26.32 -54.12
CA VAL A 523 7.63 -27.78 -54.23
C VAL A 523 8.49 -28.20 -55.43
N ASN A 524 8.70 -27.33 -56.42
CA ASN A 524 9.52 -27.56 -57.61
C ASN A 524 10.75 -26.64 -57.71
N ASP A 525 11.11 -25.93 -56.64
CA ASP A 525 12.29 -25.07 -56.64
C ASP A 525 13.56 -25.92 -56.87
N PRO A 526 14.46 -25.54 -57.80
CA PRO A 526 15.73 -26.25 -58.02
C PRO A 526 16.55 -26.46 -56.75
N CYS A 527 16.36 -25.61 -55.74
CA CYS A 527 17.03 -25.74 -54.45
C CYS A 527 16.61 -26.99 -53.70
N THR A 528 15.41 -27.55 -53.94
CA THR A 528 14.91 -28.76 -53.26
C THR A 528 15.57 -30.05 -53.74
N ALA A 529 16.09 -30.05 -54.96
CA ALA A 529 16.64 -31.22 -55.60
C ALA A 529 17.96 -31.66 -54.93
N VAL A 530 18.09 -32.97 -54.72
CA VAL A 530 19.34 -33.61 -54.31
C VAL A 530 19.98 -34.20 -55.56
N TYR A 531 21.30 -34.03 -55.70
CA TYR A 531 22.06 -34.62 -56.79
C TYR A 531 23.17 -35.51 -56.24
N PHE A 532 23.45 -36.60 -56.94
CA PHE A 532 24.68 -37.36 -56.76
C PHE A 532 25.77 -36.79 -57.68
N TYR A 533 26.94 -36.47 -57.14
CA TYR A 533 28.08 -36.02 -57.96
C TYR A 533 28.92 -37.23 -58.41
N GLY A 534 28.90 -37.49 -59.72
CA GLY A 534 29.48 -38.68 -60.33
C GLY A 534 30.97 -38.55 -60.66
N PRO A 535 31.67 -39.69 -60.85
CA PRO A 535 33.08 -39.70 -61.28
C PRO A 535 33.29 -39.14 -62.69
N ASP A 536 32.22 -38.96 -63.47
CA ASP A 536 32.20 -38.32 -64.78
C ASP A 536 32.20 -36.78 -64.71
N GLY A 537 32.25 -36.22 -63.49
CA GLY A 537 32.22 -34.78 -63.24
C GLY A 537 30.84 -34.15 -63.44
N LYS A 538 29.78 -34.96 -63.48
CA LYS A 538 28.39 -34.49 -63.66
C LYS A 538 27.57 -34.69 -62.39
N ARG A 539 26.49 -33.93 -62.28
CA ARG A 539 25.47 -34.10 -61.23
C ARG A 539 24.28 -34.88 -61.77
N HIS A 540 23.91 -35.93 -61.06
CA HIS A 540 22.85 -36.85 -61.43
C HIS A 540 21.65 -36.65 -60.49
N ALA A 541 20.53 -36.21 -61.03
CA ALA A 541 19.34 -35.95 -60.23
C ALA A 541 18.66 -37.26 -59.82
N PHE A 542 18.10 -37.30 -58.62
CA PHE A 542 17.16 -38.33 -58.21
C PHE A 542 15.75 -37.93 -58.69
N PRO A 543 15.09 -38.73 -59.55
CA PRO A 543 13.76 -38.42 -60.05
C PRO A 543 12.68 -38.21 -58.98
N ASN A 544 12.83 -38.90 -57.84
CA ASN A 544 11.97 -38.78 -56.67
C ASN A 544 12.64 -39.43 -55.45
N GLU A 545 12.03 -39.24 -54.27
CA GLU A 545 12.51 -39.80 -53.01
C GLU A 545 12.58 -41.34 -53.01
N ARG A 546 11.71 -42.04 -53.76
CA ARG A 546 11.71 -43.51 -53.77
C ARG A 546 12.96 -44.07 -54.45
N VAL A 547 13.42 -43.45 -55.53
CA VAL A 547 14.70 -43.78 -56.16
C VAL A 547 15.85 -43.54 -55.18
N PHE A 548 15.87 -42.37 -54.52
CA PHE A 548 16.89 -42.04 -53.51
C PHE A 548 16.97 -43.09 -52.40
N LYS A 549 15.82 -43.52 -51.87
CA LYS A 549 15.71 -44.52 -50.81
C LYS A 549 16.18 -45.92 -51.20
N THR A 550 16.38 -46.22 -52.49
CA THR A 550 17.01 -47.48 -52.92
C THR A 550 18.54 -47.47 -52.84
N TRP A 551 19.13 -46.27 -52.75
CA TRP A 551 20.57 -46.05 -52.65
C TRP A 551 21.01 -45.61 -51.25
N TYR A 552 20.22 -44.75 -50.58
CA TYR A 552 20.55 -44.15 -49.29
C TYR A 552 19.41 -44.33 -48.28
N LYS A 553 19.74 -44.45 -46.99
CA LYS A 553 18.76 -44.62 -45.91
C LYS A 553 18.07 -43.30 -45.53
N ASN A 554 18.83 -42.21 -45.54
CA ASN A 554 18.44 -40.87 -45.12
C ASN A 554 19.32 -39.82 -45.84
N TYR A 555 19.06 -38.55 -45.57
CA TYR A 555 19.74 -37.40 -46.16
C TYR A 555 21.02 -36.99 -45.42
N ASP A 556 21.64 -37.93 -44.69
CA ASP A 556 22.84 -37.65 -43.93
C ASP A 556 24.03 -37.43 -44.86
N ASN A 557 24.98 -36.57 -44.45
CA ASN A 557 26.20 -36.23 -45.20
C ASN A 557 25.95 -35.47 -46.52
N MET A 558 24.86 -34.70 -46.61
CA MET A 558 24.65 -33.79 -47.73
C MET A 558 25.59 -32.59 -47.67
N VAL A 559 26.20 -32.28 -48.80
CA VAL A 559 27.06 -31.13 -49.02
C VAL A 559 26.22 -29.97 -49.55
N ILE A 560 26.08 -28.92 -48.74
CA ILE A 560 25.41 -27.68 -49.16
C ILE A 560 26.42 -26.82 -49.91
N VAL A 561 26.15 -26.60 -51.19
CA VAL A 561 26.98 -25.75 -52.07
C VAL A 561 26.25 -24.47 -52.43
N THR A 562 27.01 -23.45 -52.81
CA THR A 562 26.43 -22.21 -53.35
C THR A 562 25.74 -22.46 -54.69
N ALA A 563 24.77 -21.62 -55.05
CA ALA A 563 24.13 -21.66 -56.38
C ALA A 563 25.15 -21.54 -57.52
N LYS A 564 26.23 -20.80 -57.31
CA LYS A 564 27.34 -20.64 -58.26
C LYS A 564 28.10 -21.95 -58.48
N VAL A 565 28.46 -22.66 -57.40
CA VAL A 565 29.13 -23.97 -57.48
C VAL A 565 28.21 -24.99 -58.16
N MET A 566 26.94 -25.05 -57.75
CA MET A 566 25.94 -25.95 -58.34
C MET A 566 25.75 -25.71 -59.86
N ALA A 567 25.77 -24.46 -60.31
CA ALA A 567 25.65 -24.11 -61.72
C ALA A 567 26.88 -24.53 -62.55
N SER A 568 28.05 -24.67 -61.92
CA SER A 568 29.29 -25.06 -62.61
C SER A 568 29.37 -26.57 -62.92
N ILE A 569 28.54 -27.38 -62.25
CA ILE A 569 28.50 -28.83 -62.43
C ILE A 569 27.46 -29.20 -63.52
N PRO A 570 27.88 -29.76 -64.66
CA PRO A 570 26.96 -30.14 -65.75
C PRO A 570 26.01 -31.28 -65.34
N LEU A 571 24.81 -31.34 -65.94
CA LEU A 571 23.82 -32.38 -65.69
C LEU A 571 24.20 -33.70 -66.38
N GLY A 572 24.12 -34.81 -65.65
CA GLY A 572 24.28 -36.18 -66.13
C GLY A 572 22.95 -36.91 -66.35
N LYS A 573 22.99 -38.21 -66.66
CA LYS A 573 21.79 -39.06 -66.68
C LYS A 573 21.15 -39.09 -65.29
N ASN A 574 19.82 -39.15 -65.20
CA ASN A 574 19.15 -39.30 -63.90
C ASN A 574 19.55 -40.62 -63.23
N VAL A 575 19.60 -40.63 -61.90
CA VAL A 575 19.79 -41.87 -61.14
C VAL A 575 18.55 -42.75 -61.31
N THR A 576 18.76 -44.03 -61.58
CA THR A 576 17.70 -45.04 -61.70
C THR A 576 17.54 -45.81 -60.39
N TYR A 577 16.45 -46.58 -60.27
CA TYR A 577 16.27 -47.51 -59.15
C TYR A 577 17.46 -48.48 -59.06
N ARG A 578 17.99 -48.69 -57.85
CA ARG A 578 19.14 -49.58 -57.65
C ARG A 578 18.84 -51.01 -58.15
N PRO A 579 19.71 -51.60 -59.00
CA PRO A 579 19.53 -52.96 -59.50
C PRO A 579 19.29 -53.97 -58.38
N GLY A 580 18.33 -54.88 -58.59
CA GLY A 580 18.00 -55.94 -57.64
C GLY A 580 17.28 -55.52 -56.34
N VAL A 581 16.90 -54.24 -56.17
CA VAL A 581 16.24 -53.75 -54.93
C VAL A 581 14.71 -53.69 -55.03
N ARG A 582 14.18 -53.28 -56.19
CA ARG A 582 12.74 -53.18 -56.46
C ARG A 582 12.42 -53.69 -57.85
N LEU A 583 11.21 -54.19 -58.01
CA LEU A 583 10.56 -54.33 -59.31
C LEU A 583 9.90 -53.00 -59.65
N ILE A 584 9.83 -52.64 -60.93
CA ILE A 584 9.09 -51.45 -61.33
C ILE A 584 8.03 -51.77 -62.37
N LYS A 585 6.98 -50.96 -62.37
CA LYS A 585 5.91 -50.95 -63.35
C LYS A 585 5.66 -49.49 -63.76
N PHE A 586 5.46 -49.26 -65.05
CA PHE A 586 5.08 -47.94 -65.54
C PHE A 586 3.55 -47.79 -65.57
N ASP A 587 3.05 -46.59 -65.29
CA ASP A 587 1.60 -46.34 -65.15
C ASP A 587 0.79 -46.79 -66.39
N SER A 588 1.36 -46.64 -67.59
CA SER A 588 0.73 -47.05 -68.87
C SER A 588 0.92 -48.53 -69.25
N SER A 589 1.76 -49.28 -68.55
CA SER A 589 2.17 -50.65 -68.93
C SER A 589 1.80 -51.67 -67.87
N ASN A 590 1.28 -52.84 -68.27
CA ASN A 590 1.07 -53.97 -67.36
C ASN A 590 2.30 -54.86 -67.16
N ALA A 591 3.40 -54.59 -67.87
CA ALA A 591 4.64 -55.32 -67.69
C ALA A 591 5.34 -54.90 -66.38
N VAL A 592 5.89 -55.90 -65.69
CA VAL A 592 6.73 -55.71 -64.51
C VAL A 592 8.18 -55.95 -64.93
N TYR A 593 9.06 -55.04 -64.55
CA TYR A 593 10.46 -55.04 -64.94
C TYR A 593 11.34 -55.27 -63.73
N ALA A 594 12.30 -56.18 -63.87
CA ALA A 594 13.48 -56.22 -63.02
C ALA A 594 14.54 -55.26 -63.59
N ILE A 595 15.37 -54.68 -62.73
CA ILE A 595 16.41 -53.74 -63.15
C ILE A 595 17.77 -54.41 -63.00
N THR A 596 18.55 -54.39 -64.07
CA THR A 596 19.96 -54.77 -64.07
C THR A 596 20.86 -53.53 -64.11
N ARG A 597 22.16 -53.74 -63.88
CA ARG A 597 23.20 -52.70 -63.97
C ARG A 597 23.02 -51.77 -65.17
N GLY A 598 23.22 -50.47 -64.95
CA GLY A 598 23.12 -49.44 -66.00
C GLY A 598 21.69 -48.94 -66.24
N GLY A 599 20.75 -49.23 -65.34
CA GLY A 599 19.35 -48.85 -65.51
C GLY A 599 18.67 -49.60 -66.66
N VAL A 600 19.00 -50.88 -66.85
CA VAL A 600 18.40 -51.69 -67.92
C VAL A 600 17.16 -52.43 -67.38
N LEU A 601 16.03 -52.25 -68.06
CA LEU A 601 14.75 -52.88 -67.74
C LEU A 601 14.63 -54.22 -68.43
N ARG A 602 14.51 -55.29 -67.64
CA ARG A 602 14.24 -56.64 -68.13
C ARG A 602 12.81 -57.04 -67.81
N PRO A 603 11.91 -57.14 -68.80
CA PRO A 603 10.52 -57.51 -68.56
C PRO A 603 10.43 -58.96 -68.04
N ILE A 604 9.57 -59.22 -67.07
CA ILE A 604 9.33 -60.57 -66.54
C ILE A 604 8.13 -61.18 -67.25
N ALA A 605 8.29 -62.37 -67.84
CA ALA A 605 7.30 -62.95 -68.73
C ALA A 605 5.94 -63.25 -68.06
N ASN A 606 5.92 -63.63 -66.78
CA ASN A 606 4.70 -63.83 -65.99
C ASN A 606 4.96 -63.88 -64.48
N GLY A 607 3.88 -63.84 -63.68
CA GLY A 607 3.95 -63.84 -62.22
C GLY A 607 4.52 -65.12 -61.58
N ALA A 608 4.51 -66.26 -62.27
CA ALA A 608 5.12 -67.49 -61.75
C ALA A 608 6.66 -67.39 -61.75
N ILE A 609 7.23 -66.78 -62.79
CA ILE A 609 8.67 -66.49 -62.86
C ILE A 609 9.06 -65.44 -61.83
N ALA A 610 8.26 -64.36 -61.69
CA ALA A 610 8.49 -63.34 -60.67
C ALA A 610 8.48 -63.95 -59.25
N ALA A 611 7.51 -64.81 -58.94
CA ALA A 611 7.44 -65.50 -57.66
C ALA A 611 8.60 -66.48 -57.44
N GLY A 612 9.10 -67.12 -58.50
CA GLY A 612 10.27 -67.99 -58.44
C GLY A 612 11.59 -67.25 -58.16
N ILE A 613 11.68 -65.96 -58.53
CA ILE A 613 12.88 -65.12 -58.35
C ILE A 613 12.82 -64.33 -57.04
N TYR A 614 11.66 -63.77 -56.68
CA TYR A 614 11.48 -62.84 -55.55
C TYR A 614 10.68 -63.42 -54.36
N GLY A 615 10.11 -64.62 -54.50
CA GLY A 615 9.27 -65.25 -53.49
C GLY A 615 7.77 -64.96 -53.66
N SER A 616 6.94 -65.55 -52.81
CA SER A 616 5.47 -65.48 -52.92
C SER A 616 4.91 -64.05 -52.85
N ASP A 617 5.62 -63.15 -52.18
CA ASP A 617 5.16 -61.79 -51.89
C ASP A 617 5.73 -60.75 -52.86
N TRP A 618 6.31 -61.17 -53.99
CA TRP A 618 6.98 -60.30 -54.98
C TRP A 618 6.18 -59.08 -55.43
N VAL A 619 4.84 -59.12 -55.34
CA VAL A 619 3.96 -58.00 -55.67
C VAL A 619 4.21 -56.78 -54.77
N SER A 620 4.58 -56.97 -53.50
CA SER A 620 4.90 -55.86 -52.58
C SER A 620 6.22 -55.16 -52.92
N ASP A 621 7.07 -55.79 -53.74
CA ASP A 621 8.32 -55.21 -54.19
C ASP A 621 8.18 -54.38 -55.48
N ILE A 622 6.97 -54.30 -56.05
CA ILE A 622 6.67 -53.50 -57.24
C ILE A 622 6.43 -52.04 -56.86
N GLU A 623 7.24 -51.16 -57.42
CA GLU A 623 7.05 -49.71 -57.37
C GLU A 623 6.42 -49.20 -58.68
N SER A 624 5.39 -48.37 -58.55
CA SER A 624 4.82 -47.66 -59.69
C SER A 624 5.67 -46.44 -60.03
N VAL A 625 6.01 -46.29 -61.30
CA VAL A 625 6.86 -45.22 -61.82
C VAL A 625 6.13 -44.50 -62.93
N SER A 626 6.09 -43.17 -62.86
CA SER A 626 5.47 -42.37 -63.90
C SER A 626 6.15 -42.57 -65.26
N ASP A 627 5.35 -42.65 -66.32
CA ASP A 627 5.83 -42.85 -67.70
C ASP A 627 6.86 -41.80 -68.14
N VAL A 628 6.86 -40.60 -67.55
CA VAL A 628 7.84 -39.53 -67.85
C VAL A 628 9.28 -39.93 -67.53
N PHE A 629 9.49 -40.91 -66.64
CA PHE A 629 10.81 -41.42 -66.29
C PHE A 629 11.22 -42.64 -67.10
N PHE A 630 10.39 -43.12 -68.03
CA PHE A 630 10.72 -44.27 -68.88
C PHE A 630 12.03 -44.03 -69.67
N GLY A 631 12.23 -42.82 -70.18
CA GLY A 631 13.44 -42.43 -70.91
C GLY A 631 14.74 -42.42 -70.08
N ASN A 632 14.67 -42.62 -68.76
CA ASN A 632 15.87 -42.79 -67.93
C ASN A 632 16.45 -44.21 -68.02
N TYR A 633 15.73 -45.17 -68.60
CA TYR A 633 16.09 -46.58 -68.64
C TYR A 633 16.37 -47.07 -70.07
N GLU A 634 17.12 -48.15 -70.17
CA GLU A 634 17.36 -48.88 -71.43
C GLU A 634 16.60 -50.22 -71.41
N MET A 635 16.07 -50.68 -72.56
CA MET A 635 15.31 -51.93 -72.62
C MET A 635 16.24 -53.12 -72.84
N GLY A 636 16.17 -54.11 -71.95
CA GLY A 636 16.91 -55.37 -72.01
C GLY A 636 16.05 -56.56 -72.41
N GLU A 637 16.68 -57.75 -72.42
CA GLU A 637 16.03 -59.00 -72.79
C GLU A 637 14.98 -59.45 -71.76
N LEU A 638 13.97 -60.18 -72.26
CA LEU A 638 12.93 -60.83 -71.45
C LEU A 638 13.55 -61.80 -70.42
N ILE A 639 12.93 -61.89 -69.26
CA ILE A 639 13.19 -62.92 -68.25
C ILE A 639 12.08 -63.95 -68.40
N ASP A 640 12.40 -65.10 -69.00
CA ASP A 640 11.46 -66.20 -69.25
C ASP A 640 11.74 -67.45 -68.39
N SER A 641 12.85 -67.45 -67.64
CA SER A 641 13.26 -68.48 -66.68
C SER A 641 13.75 -67.87 -65.37
N THR A 642 13.62 -68.60 -64.26
CA THR A 642 14.12 -68.18 -62.93
C THR A 642 15.65 -68.13 -62.85
N LEU A 643 16.35 -68.68 -63.85
CA LEU A 643 17.81 -68.63 -63.96
C LEU A 643 18.32 -67.36 -64.66
N ASP A 644 17.46 -66.62 -65.37
CA ASP A 644 17.89 -65.49 -66.20
C ASP A 644 18.24 -64.25 -65.37
N TYR A 645 17.81 -64.20 -64.11
CA TYR A 645 17.97 -63.05 -63.24
C TYR A 645 18.10 -63.47 -61.78
N ASN A 646 19.07 -62.88 -61.06
CA ASN A 646 19.22 -63.03 -59.62
C ASN A 646 19.31 -61.65 -58.95
N PRO A 647 18.30 -61.23 -58.15
CA PRO A 647 18.27 -59.89 -57.55
C PRO A 647 19.44 -59.63 -56.62
N THR A 648 19.91 -60.65 -55.91
CA THR A 648 21.05 -60.52 -54.98
C THR A 648 22.35 -60.31 -55.75
N THR A 649 22.55 -61.03 -56.85
CA THR A 649 23.71 -60.85 -57.73
C THR A 649 23.74 -59.46 -58.35
N GLU A 650 22.62 -58.98 -58.89
CA GLU A 650 22.51 -57.63 -59.46
C GLU A 650 22.79 -56.54 -58.41
N LYS A 651 22.18 -56.65 -57.22
CA LYS A 651 22.39 -55.70 -56.12
C LYS A 651 23.84 -55.67 -55.63
N ASN A 652 24.49 -56.83 -55.57
CA ASN A 652 25.88 -56.95 -55.11
C ASN A 652 26.90 -56.53 -56.18
N ALA A 653 26.56 -56.67 -57.47
CA ALA A 653 27.38 -56.17 -58.56
C ALA A 653 27.50 -54.64 -58.56
N VAL A 654 26.50 -53.94 -58.01
CA VAL A 654 26.42 -52.48 -57.99
C VAL A 654 26.38 -51.95 -56.55
N THR A 655 27.57 -51.64 -56.01
CA THR A 655 27.75 -51.18 -54.63
C THR A 655 27.56 -49.67 -54.43
N SER A 656 27.58 -48.87 -55.51
CA SER A 656 27.39 -47.42 -55.49
C SER A 656 26.85 -46.93 -56.84
N ILE A 657 26.29 -45.72 -56.87
CA ILE A 657 25.81 -45.08 -58.10
C ILE A 657 26.95 -44.94 -59.11
N SER A 658 28.18 -44.61 -58.65
CA SER A 658 29.37 -44.53 -59.51
C SER A 658 29.68 -45.81 -60.29
N LYS A 659 29.27 -46.99 -59.82
CA LYS A 659 29.49 -48.27 -60.52
C LYS A 659 28.32 -48.63 -61.44
N ASP A 660 27.17 -48.00 -61.24
CA ASP A 660 25.96 -48.21 -62.04
C ASP A 660 25.92 -47.32 -63.27
N LEU A 661 26.39 -46.07 -63.11
CA LEU A 661 26.70 -45.14 -64.20
C LEU A 661 27.83 -45.69 -65.07
#